data_AF-A0A158JCC6-F1
#
_entry.id   AF-A0A158JCC6-F1
#
_cell.length_a   1.000
_cell.length_b   1.000
_cell.length_c   1.000
_cell.angle_alpha   90.00
_cell.angle_beta   90.00
_cell.angle_gamma   90.00
#
_symmetry.space_group_name_H-M   'P 1'
#
loop_
_entity.id
_entity.type
_entity.pdbx_description
1 polymer ?
#
loop_
_entity_poly.entity_id
_entity_poly.type
_entity_poly.pdbx_seq_one_letter_code
_entity_poly.pdbx_strand_id
1 'polypeptide(L)'
;MLSFEPELASSGYIFDNALHIWRRDAAETFAYSDGDEVEEALAEILREANDLSVLSPELATHCTDWPRRYHLNAARANLLRPLAQRLTGDILEIGAGCGAISRFLGECGGNVLALEGSQRRASIAALRTRDLSNVIVLNDRFDGFVPTRQFDVVTLIGVLEYAALFGASDDPVQSMLEAVQSMLKPDGILIIAIENQLGLKYLGGAPEDHLGIRMFGVQGLYQKPGVETFGRLELEQRLTAAGYKSIELALPFPDYKLPSSVVLPASRVVHEGFNPEALAAQAATRDAQVNSAVLTFALERVWRTVGRNGLLPDLSNSFLFVASRTEALPSPFEPGALAYHYSVERQPAFCKVTRFVKHDGAVQVLRDSLSYTSAPEHHEFGHHAIHEPLIHGVALDEDFGRLVTTPGWAVKQVADIAHRYVEALFTIAGDRVERPAVFTPDFMFPGDMLDIVPQNILATPDGVPHAIDREWFSHAPLPVGYLLFRALTLMIRGTSTCAIPRELRWLLRRNFYIETFAHLGLDLTQTMIEEYLRREARFMSFALGRDVETIHTSLWLEERLPSELDLQAHITSELAARNDQVSRDLIQSVGQIEEMSRELAQIGEHRDDLSRQIDEFAHRNQELEVQVQELGVQVGMARTAERASRDKLDSVINSTTWRATQPIRSVFGRIKRLSK
;
A
#
# COMPACT_ATOMS: atom_id res chain seq x y z
N MET A 1 -6.97 -36.59 10.68
CA MET A 1 -7.01 -35.50 11.67
C MET A 1 -6.12 -34.39 11.12
N LEU A 2 -6.71 -33.37 10.51
CA LEU A 2 -6.08 -32.24 9.82
C LEU A 2 -6.43 -30.97 10.59
N SER A 3 -5.97 -30.84 11.83
CA SER A 3 -6.26 -29.66 12.65
C SER A 3 -5.01 -29.28 13.44
N PHE A 4 -4.64 -28.00 13.40
CA PHE A 4 -3.54 -27.43 14.18
C PHE A 4 -3.93 -27.22 15.66
N GLU A 5 -5.22 -27.29 16.00
CA GLU A 5 -5.74 -26.97 17.34
C GLU A 5 -5.07 -27.77 18.48
N PRO A 6 -4.87 -29.11 18.39
CA PRO A 6 -4.25 -29.85 19.48
C PRO A 6 -2.80 -29.42 19.73
N GLU A 7 -2.10 -29.02 18.66
CA GLU A 7 -0.71 -28.58 18.72
C GLU A 7 -0.63 -27.18 19.34
N LEU A 8 -1.49 -26.26 18.90
CA LEU A 8 -1.59 -24.92 19.47
C LEU A 8 -1.89 -24.98 20.97
N ALA A 9 -2.87 -25.81 21.37
CA ALA A 9 -3.17 -26.03 22.79
C ALA A 9 -1.96 -26.57 23.56
N SER A 10 -1.21 -27.53 22.99
CA SER A 10 0.00 -28.07 23.62
C SER A 10 1.15 -27.06 23.72
N SER A 11 1.19 -26.07 22.82
CA SER A 11 2.15 -24.97 22.77
C SER A 11 1.74 -23.76 23.62
N GLY A 12 0.67 -23.89 24.42
CA GLY A 12 0.23 -22.87 25.37
C GLY A 12 -0.67 -21.78 24.78
N TYR A 13 -1.24 -21.99 23.60
CA TYR A 13 -2.25 -21.10 23.04
C TYR A 13 -3.65 -21.48 23.54
N ILE A 14 -4.50 -20.48 23.71
CA ILE A 14 -5.91 -20.60 24.06
C ILE A 14 -6.78 -20.08 22.93
N PHE A 15 -7.96 -20.67 22.75
CA PHE A 15 -8.94 -20.18 21.79
C PHE A 15 -9.82 -19.10 22.42
N ASP A 16 -9.84 -17.93 21.80
CA ASP A 16 -10.69 -16.81 22.18
C ASP A 16 -12.03 -16.91 21.45
N ASN A 17 -13.08 -17.32 22.16
CA ASN A 17 -14.41 -17.52 21.57
C ASN A 17 -15.07 -16.23 21.06
N ALA A 18 -14.70 -15.05 21.59
CA ALA A 18 -15.29 -13.79 21.16
C ALA A 18 -14.67 -13.30 19.85
N LEU A 19 -13.38 -13.56 19.67
CA LEU A 19 -12.62 -13.12 18.49
C LEU A 19 -12.44 -14.23 17.44
N HIS A 20 -12.77 -15.47 17.77
CA HIS A 20 -12.60 -16.65 16.94
C HIS A 20 -11.15 -16.89 16.47
N ILE A 21 -10.18 -16.59 17.35
CA ILE A 21 -8.74 -16.74 17.08
C ILE A 21 -8.06 -17.55 18.19
N TRP A 22 -6.94 -18.17 17.84
CA TRP A 22 -5.99 -18.67 18.83
C TRP A 22 -5.04 -17.55 19.25
N ARG A 23 -4.69 -17.47 20.54
CA ARG A 23 -3.75 -16.47 21.07
C ARG A 23 -3.08 -16.94 22.35
N ARG A 24 -2.05 -16.22 22.79
CA ARG A 24 -1.48 -16.37 24.15
C ARG A 24 -2.27 -15.53 25.15
N ASP A 25 -2.21 -15.91 26.43
CA ASP A 25 -2.93 -15.21 27.52
C ASP A 25 -2.40 -13.78 27.72
N ALA A 26 -1.07 -13.62 27.69
CA ALA A 26 -0.38 -12.32 27.65
C ALA A 26 0.05 -12.00 26.21
N ALA A 27 -0.84 -11.40 25.43
CA ALA A 27 -0.51 -10.94 24.08
C ALA A 27 0.34 -9.66 24.14
N GLU A 28 1.50 -9.67 23.51
CA GLU A 28 2.30 -8.47 23.30
C GLU A 28 1.67 -7.59 22.22
N THR A 29 1.78 -6.27 22.36
CA THR A 29 1.17 -5.33 21.43
C THR A 29 1.91 -5.28 20.09
N PHE A 30 1.15 -5.35 19.00
CA PHE A 30 1.63 -5.17 17.62
C PHE A 30 1.08 -3.85 17.07
N ALA A 31 1.96 -3.00 16.53
CA ALA A 31 1.61 -1.60 16.27
C ALA A 31 1.08 -1.30 14.86
N TYR A 32 1.21 -2.22 13.90
CA TYR A 32 0.79 -1.97 12.51
C TYR A 32 -0.73 -2.05 12.36
N SER A 33 -1.31 -1.07 11.65
CA SER A 33 -2.73 -0.99 11.32
C SER A 33 -2.93 -0.25 10.00
N ASP A 34 -3.96 -0.64 9.25
CA ASP A 34 -4.44 0.08 8.04
C ASP A 34 -5.32 1.30 8.42
N GLY A 35 -5.50 1.56 9.72
CA GLY A 35 -6.33 2.62 10.29
C GLY A 35 -7.57 2.05 10.98
N ASP A 36 -7.88 2.57 12.17
CA ASP A 36 -8.99 2.06 13.02
C ASP A 36 -10.34 2.04 12.28
N GLU A 37 -10.69 3.14 11.61
CA GLU A 37 -11.95 3.27 10.87
C GLU A 37 -12.06 2.31 9.69
N VAL A 38 -10.93 2.07 9.01
CA VAL A 38 -10.85 1.17 7.85
C VAL A 38 -11.09 -0.27 8.30
N GLU A 39 -10.39 -0.71 9.36
CA GLU A 39 -10.48 -2.06 9.87
C GLU A 39 -11.87 -2.35 10.47
N GLU A 40 -12.48 -1.39 11.17
CA GLU A 40 -13.83 -1.57 11.71
C GLU A 40 -14.88 -1.68 10.59
N ALA A 41 -14.79 -0.82 9.57
CA ALA A 41 -15.68 -0.91 8.42
C ALA A 41 -15.55 -2.24 7.65
N LEU A 42 -14.33 -2.78 7.53
CA LEU A 42 -14.10 -4.10 6.94
C LEU A 42 -14.73 -5.21 7.79
N ALA A 43 -14.60 -5.13 9.12
CA ALA A 43 -15.21 -6.09 10.03
C ALA A 43 -16.74 -6.10 9.90
N GLU A 44 -17.38 -4.92 9.81
CA GLU A 44 -18.82 -4.79 9.60
C GLU A 44 -19.28 -5.43 8.29
N ILE A 45 -18.64 -5.07 7.17
CA ILE A 45 -18.94 -5.62 5.84
C ILE A 45 -18.87 -7.15 5.87
N LEU A 46 -17.79 -7.70 6.43
CA LEU A 46 -17.59 -9.14 6.47
C LEU A 46 -18.57 -9.84 7.41
N ARG A 47 -18.99 -9.20 8.50
CA ARG A 47 -19.96 -9.75 9.46
C ARG A 47 -21.34 -9.90 8.82
N GLU A 48 -21.74 -8.93 8.01
CA GLU A 48 -23.03 -8.89 7.35
C GLU A 48 -23.07 -9.73 6.07
N ALA A 49 -21.92 -9.92 5.41
CA ALA A 49 -21.82 -10.66 4.16
C ALA A 49 -22.27 -12.12 4.30
N ASN A 50 -23.07 -12.60 3.34
CA ASN A 50 -23.47 -14.00 3.24
C ASN A 50 -22.50 -14.80 2.38
N ASP A 51 -22.03 -14.21 1.29
CA ASP A 51 -21.04 -14.81 0.41
C ASP A 51 -19.66 -14.24 0.71
N LEU A 52 -18.83 -15.04 1.37
CA LEU A 52 -17.46 -14.70 1.68
C LEU A 52 -16.46 -15.21 0.63
N SER A 53 -16.92 -15.81 -0.45
CA SER A 53 -16.02 -16.37 -1.46
C SER A 53 -15.10 -15.33 -2.10
N VAL A 54 -14.00 -15.78 -2.69
CA VAL A 54 -13.09 -14.89 -3.43
C VAL A 54 -13.80 -14.14 -4.56
N LEU A 55 -14.77 -14.76 -5.22
CA LEU A 55 -15.53 -14.17 -6.33
C LEU A 55 -16.85 -13.53 -5.88
N SER A 56 -17.04 -13.27 -4.59
CA SER A 56 -18.29 -12.73 -4.04
C SER A 56 -18.73 -11.42 -4.71
N PRO A 57 -19.90 -11.41 -5.38
CA PRO A 57 -20.46 -10.17 -5.94
C PRO A 57 -20.81 -9.15 -4.84
N GLU A 58 -21.24 -9.63 -3.68
CA GLU A 58 -21.62 -8.82 -2.52
C GLU A 58 -20.43 -7.96 -2.08
N LEU A 59 -19.27 -8.56 -1.89
CA LEU A 59 -18.05 -7.86 -1.45
C LEU A 59 -17.46 -6.95 -2.53
N ALA A 60 -17.63 -7.30 -3.80
CA ALA A 60 -17.22 -6.45 -4.92
C ALA A 60 -17.97 -5.10 -4.93
N THR A 61 -19.16 -5.00 -4.33
CA THR A 61 -19.89 -3.72 -4.18
C THR A 61 -19.21 -2.75 -3.22
N HIS A 62 -18.45 -3.26 -2.26
CA HIS A 62 -17.77 -2.44 -1.26
C HIS A 62 -16.38 -1.95 -1.70
N CYS A 63 -15.90 -2.31 -2.90
CA CYS A 63 -14.59 -1.90 -3.43
C CYS A 63 -14.55 -0.44 -3.94
N THR A 64 -14.95 0.51 -3.08
CA THR A 64 -15.13 1.93 -3.40
C THR A 64 -13.89 2.79 -3.19
N ASP A 65 -12.95 2.35 -2.37
CA ASP A 65 -11.67 3.00 -2.09
C ASP A 65 -10.51 1.99 -2.11
N TRP A 66 -9.29 2.48 -1.90
CA TRP A 66 -8.10 1.64 -1.95
C TRP A 66 -8.07 0.56 -0.86
N PRO A 67 -8.24 0.86 0.45
CA PRO A 67 -8.20 -0.19 1.46
C PRO A 67 -9.25 -1.29 1.28
N ARG A 68 -10.50 -0.92 0.95
CA ARG A 68 -11.55 -1.92 0.70
C ARG A 68 -11.26 -2.73 -0.55
N ARG A 69 -10.77 -2.10 -1.62
CA ARG A 69 -10.34 -2.81 -2.83
C ARG A 69 -9.19 -3.76 -2.57
N TYR A 70 -8.20 -3.36 -1.78
CA TYR A 70 -7.04 -4.18 -1.42
C TYR A 70 -7.46 -5.47 -0.69
N HIS A 71 -8.41 -5.37 0.25
CA HIS A 71 -8.83 -6.49 1.09
C HIS A 71 -9.98 -7.34 0.51
N LEU A 72 -10.86 -6.77 -0.32
CA LEU A 72 -12.09 -7.44 -0.78
C LEU A 72 -12.09 -7.82 -2.27
N ASN A 73 -11.22 -7.24 -3.10
CA ASN A 73 -11.27 -7.48 -4.55
C ASN A 73 -10.75 -8.89 -4.90
N ALA A 74 -11.50 -9.60 -5.73
CA ALA A 74 -11.18 -10.92 -6.27
C ALA A 74 -9.79 -11.00 -6.95
N ALA A 75 -9.29 -9.89 -7.50
CA ALA A 75 -8.00 -9.81 -8.15
C ALA A 75 -6.84 -10.10 -7.18
N ARG A 76 -7.05 -9.97 -5.86
CA ARG A 76 -6.04 -10.33 -4.86
C ARG A 76 -5.60 -11.79 -4.97
N ALA A 77 -6.52 -12.69 -5.27
CA ALA A 77 -6.24 -14.12 -5.43
C ALA A 77 -5.45 -14.44 -6.70
N ASN A 78 -5.48 -13.58 -7.73
CA ASN A 78 -4.82 -13.83 -9.01
C ASN A 78 -3.31 -14.00 -8.88
N LEU A 79 -2.71 -13.44 -7.82
CA LEU A 79 -1.31 -13.62 -7.48
C LEU A 79 -0.94 -15.11 -7.34
N LEU A 80 -1.79 -15.88 -6.66
CA LEU A 80 -1.50 -17.26 -6.28
C LEU A 80 -2.22 -18.31 -7.14
N ARG A 81 -3.17 -17.90 -7.99
CA ARG A 81 -3.85 -18.81 -8.94
C ARG A 81 -2.90 -19.65 -9.81
N PRO A 82 -1.75 -19.15 -10.32
CA PRO A 82 -0.81 -19.99 -11.06
C PRO A 82 -0.19 -21.14 -10.25
N LEU A 83 -0.29 -21.05 -8.92
CA LEU A 83 0.26 -22.02 -7.97
C LEU A 83 -0.83 -22.88 -7.31
N ALA A 84 -2.11 -22.73 -7.68
CA ALA A 84 -3.24 -23.35 -6.99
C ALA A 84 -3.08 -24.87 -6.76
N GLN A 85 -2.48 -25.60 -7.70
CA GLN A 85 -2.22 -27.05 -7.57
C GLN A 85 -1.23 -27.41 -6.46
N ARG A 86 -0.39 -26.47 -6.04
CA ARG A 86 0.58 -26.60 -4.95
C ARG A 86 0.06 -26.09 -3.61
N LEU A 87 -1.08 -25.39 -3.59
CA LEU A 87 -1.70 -24.83 -2.39
C LEU A 87 -2.60 -25.86 -1.69
N THR A 88 -2.06 -27.05 -1.49
CA THR A 88 -2.68 -28.17 -0.78
C THR A 88 -1.74 -28.65 0.32
N GLY A 89 -2.23 -29.40 1.30
CA GLY A 89 -1.43 -29.82 2.46
C GLY A 89 -1.35 -28.75 3.54
N ASP A 90 -0.33 -28.82 4.40
CA ASP A 90 -0.16 -27.90 5.53
C ASP A 90 0.50 -26.60 5.06
N ILE A 91 -0.21 -25.47 5.23
CA ILE A 91 0.21 -24.15 4.81
C ILE A 91 0.36 -23.24 6.02
N LEU A 92 1.50 -22.58 6.14
CA LEU A 92 1.70 -21.46 7.08
C LEU A 92 1.67 -20.15 6.30
N GLU A 93 0.66 -19.33 6.57
CA GLU A 93 0.60 -17.96 6.05
C GLU A 93 1.09 -17.01 7.14
N ILE A 94 2.24 -16.39 6.94
CA ILE A 94 2.76 -15.37 7.85
C ILE A 94 2.29 -14.01 7.35
N GLY A 95 1.70 -13.19 8.22
CA GLY A 95 1.16 -11.88 7.89
C GLY A 95 -0.19 -11.99 7.16
N ALA A 96 -1.14 -12.74 7.72
CA ALA A 96 -2.43 -12.98 7.09
C ALA A 96 -3.29 -11.71 6.89
N GLY A 97 -2.98 -10.62 7.60
CA GLY A 97 -3.72 -9.36 7.54
C GLY A 97 -5.20 -9.61 7.85
N CYS A 98 -6.09 -9.10 7.00
CA CYS A 98 -7.54 -9.27 7.13
C CYS A 98 -8.07 -10.54 6.40
N GLY A 99 -7.20 -11.49 6.03
CA GLY A 99 -7.59 -12.82 5.56
C GLY A 99 -7.92 -12.94 4.07
N ALA A 100 -7.57 -11.96 3.23
CA ALA A 100 -7.85 -12.00 1.80
C ALA A 100 -7.14 -13.16 1.09
N ILE A 101 -5.87 -13.41 1.42
CA ILE A 101 -5.09 -14.54 0.90
C ILE A 101 -5.45 -15.84 1.65
N SER A 102 -5.63 -15.80 2.98
CA SER A 102 -6.12 -16.95 3.77
C SER A 102 -7.37 -17.58 3.18
N ARG A 103 -8.33 -16.75 2.75
CA ARG A 103 -9.54 -17.19 2.08
C ARG A 103 -9.25 -18.00 0.82
N PHE A 104 -8.39 -17.48 -0.06
CA PHE A 104 -8.03 -18.18 -1.29
C PHE A 104 -7.25 -19.48 -1.02
N LEU A 105 -6.33 -19.49 -0.06
CA LEU A 105 -5.60 -20.70 0.36
C LEU A 105 -6.55 -21.79 0.87
N GLY A 106 -7.53 -21.41 1.68
CA GLY A 106 -8.56 -22.32 2.17
C GLY A 106 -9.46 -22.87 1.07
N GLU A 107 -9.89 -22.02 0.12
CA GLU A 107 -10.68 -22.44 -1.06
C GLU A 107 -9.92 -23.38 -2.00
N CYS A 108 -8.58 -23.30 -2.05
CA CYS A 108 -7.75 -24.26 -2.79
C CYS A 108 -7.65 -25.64 -2.11
N GLY A 109 -8.17 -25.78 -0.88
CA GLY A 109 -8.12 -27.01 -0.09
C GLY A 109 -6.88 -27.15 0.80
N GLY A 110 -6.12 -26.07 1.01
CA GLY A 110 -5.01 -26.05 1.96
C GLY A 110 -5.50 -26.17 3.41
N ASN A 111 -4.75 -26.86 4.25
CA ASN A 111 -4.90 -26.81 5.70
C ASN A 111 -4.06 -25.62 6.21
N VAL A 112 -4.71 -24.48 6.44
CA VAL A 112 -4.04 -23.17 6.61
C VAL A 112 -3.94 -22.81 8.08
N LEU A 113 -2.73 -22.51 8.53
CA LEU A 113 -2.46 -21.76 9.75
C LEU A 113 -2.10 -20.33 9.36
N ALA A 114 -3.03 -19.41 9.57
CA ALA A 114 -2.90 -17.99 9.26
C ALA A 114 -2.39 -17.23 10.50
N LEU A 115 -1.12 -16.82 10.47
CA LEU A 115 -0.44 -16.10 11.54
C LEU A 115 -0.53 -14.58 11.29
N GLU A 116 -1.08 -13.84 12.24
CA GLU A 116 -1.19 -12.37 12.16
C GLU A 116 -0.86 -11.70 13.50
N GLY A 117 0.03 -10.71 13.47
CA GLY A 117 0.49 -10.01 14.66
C GLY A 117 -0.57 -9.10 15.29
N SER A 118 -1.40 -8.45 14.48
CA SER A 118 -2.49 -7.60 14.97
C SER A 118 -3.72 -8.42 15.38
N GLN A 119 -4.13 -8.32 16.65
CA GLN A 119 -5.32 -9.01 17.15
C GLN A 119 -6.59 -8.64 16.38
N ARG A 120 -6.72 -7.36 15.99
CA ARG A 120 -7.88 -6.88 15.22
C ARG A 120 -7.89 -7.47 13.82
N ARG A 121 -6.77 -7.41 13.10
CA ARG A 121 -6.69 -7.98 11.74
C ARG A 121 -6.88 -9.49 11.76
N ALA A 122 -6.32 -10.18 12.76
CA ALA A 122 -6.54 -11.61 12.99
C ALA A 122 -8.03 -11.94 13.20
N SER A 123 -8.77 -11.16 14.00
CA SER A 123 -10.21 -11.41 14.17
C SER A 123 -11.01 -11.13 12.90
N ILE A 124 -10.61 -10.14 12.09
CA ILE A 124 -11.19 -9.88 10.77
C ILE A 124 -10.89 -11.03 9.81
N ALA A 125 -9.67 -11.57 9.81
CA ALA A 125 -9.31 -12.75 9.02
C ALA A 125 -10.15 -13.98 9.42
N ALA A 126 -10.34 -14.21 10.73
CA ALA A 126 -11.19 -15.29 11.21
C ALA A 126 -12.65 -15.10 10.76
N LEU A 127 -13.14 -13.85 10.76
CA LEU A 127 -14.47 -13.52 10.25
C LEU A 127 -14.60 -13.76 8.75
N ARG A 128 -13.55 -13.47 7.97
CA ARG A 128 -13.45 -13.67 6.51
C ARG A 128 -13.48 -15.14 6.11
N THR A 129 -12.97 -16.02 6.97
CA THR A 129 -12.84 -17.46 6.71
C THR A 129 -13.72 -18.32 7.62
N ARG A 130 -14.73 -17.73 8.28
CA ARG A 130 -15.56 -18.42 9.28
C ARG A 130 -16.31 -19.66 8.77
N ASP A 131 -16.54 -19.74 7.46
CA ASP A 131 -17.18 -20.84 6.75
C ASP A 131 -16.20 -21.93 6.30
N LEU A 132 -14.89 -21.73 6.50
CA LEU A 132 -13.82 -22.66 6.09
C LEU A 132 -13.21 -23.36 7.30
N SER A 133 -13.58 -24.62 7.51
CA SER A 133 -13.07 -25.43 8.64
C SER A 133 -11.57 -25.78 8.55
N ASN A 134 -10.97 -25.58 7.38
CA ASN A 134 -9.55 -25.83 7.09
C ASN A 134 -8.66 -24.58 7.24
N VAL A 135 -9.19 -23.48 7.79
CA VAL A 135 -8.42 -22.27 8.10
C VAL A 135 -8.47 -22.00 9.59
N ILE A 136 -7.30 -21.97 10.22
CA ILE A 136 -7.13 -21.59 11.62
C ILE A 136 -6.35 -20.27 11.67
N VAL A 137 -6.90 -19.28 12.38
CA VAL A 137 -6.24 -18.00 12.58
C VAL A 137 -5.58 -17.94 13.96
N LEU A 138 -4.29 -17.62 13.95
CA LEU A 138 -3.44 -17.48 15.12
C LEU A 138 -2.98 -16.04 15.24
N ASN A 139 -3.33 -15.38 16.35
CA ASN A 139 -2.74 -14.12 16.73
C ASN A 139 -1.48 -14.35 17.55
N ASP A 140 -0.33 -14.23 16.88
CA ASP A 140 0.99 -14.19 17.49
C ASP A 140 1.96 -13.46 16.53
N ARG A 141 3.11 -13.05 17.05
CA ARG A 141 4.18 -12.48 16.23
C ARG A 141 5.04 -13.60 15.64
N PHE A 142 5.62 -13.34 14.47
CA PHE A 142 6.49 -14.33 13.81
C PHE A 142 7.74 -14.67 14.63
N ASP A 143 8.38 -13.67 15.24
CA ASP A 143 9.56 -13.84 16.10
C ASP A 143 9.26 -14.62 17.40
N GLY A 144 8.01 -14.62 17.85
CA GLY A 144 7.53 -15.40 19.00
C GLY A 144 6.94 -16.77 18.65
N PHE A 145 6.77 -17.07 17.35
CA PHE A 145 6.13 -18.29 16.88
C PHE A 145 7.13 -19.41 16.63
N VAL A 146 6.98 -20.52 17.36
CA VAL A 146 7.81 -21.72 17.20
C VAL A 146 6.91 -22.89 16.81
N PRO A 147 6.85 -23.26 15.51
CA PRO A 147 6.00 -24.35 15.06
C PRO A 147 6.56 -25.70 15.52
N THR A 148 5.66 -26.63 15.85
CA THR A 148 6.00 -28.01 16.24
C THR A 148 6.11 -28.97 15.04
N ARG A 149 5.69 -28.51 13.86
CA ARG A 149 5.73 -29.25 12.59
C ARG A 149 6.25 -28.40 11.45
N GLN A 150 6.57 -29.07 10.35
CA GLN A 150 6.97 -28.43 9.09
C GLN A 150 5.80 -28.33 8.12
N PHE A 151 5.88 -27.40 7.17
CA PHE A 151 4.83 -27.06 6.23
C PHE A 151 5.19 -27.43 4.78
N ASP A 152 4.17 -27.73 3.99
CA ASP A 152 4.29 -27.92 2.54
C ASP A 152 4.45 -26.57 1.83
N VAL A 153 3.80 -25.53 2.36
CA VAL A 153 3.88 -24.16 1.84
C VAL A 153 4.06 -23.18 3.00
N VAL A 154 4.98 -22.23 2.85
CA VAL A 154 5.02 -21.02 3.70
C VAL A 154 4.89 -19.79 2.81
N THR A 155 4.08 -18.81 3.19
CA THR A 155 3.93 -17.56 2.42
C THR A 155 4.43 -16.34 3.18
N LEU A 156 5.11 -15.43 2.48
CA LEU A 156 5.50 -14.08 2.92
C LEU A 156 5.00 -13.06 1.88
N ILE A 157 3.74 -12.64 1.97
CA ILE A 157 3.11 -11.75 0.97
C ILE A 157 2.88 -10.38 1.59
N GLY A 158 3.73 -9.40 1.25
CA GLY A 158 3.73 -8.08 1.88
C GLY A 158 4.14 -8.12 3.35
N VAL A 159 5.27 -8.78 3.64
CA VAL A 159 5.75 -9.07 5.00
C VAL A 159 7.25 -8.82 5.13
N LEU A 160 8.03 -9.31 4.16
CA LEU A 160 9.49 -9.31 4.25
C LEU A 160 10.06 -7.89 4.36
N GLU A 161 9.38 -6.89 3.77
CA GLU A 161 9.74 -5.47 3.84
C GLU A 161 9.69 -4.90 5.26
N TYR A 162 8.89 -5.51 6.15
CA TYR A 162 8.74 -5.10 7.55
C TYR A 162 9.62 -5.90 8.51
N ALA A 163 10.47 -6.82 8.02
CA ALA A 163 11.24 -7.72 8.88
C ALA A 163 12.06 -6.97 9.94
N ALA A 164 12.63 -5.80 9.62
CA ALA A 164 13.42 -5.02 10.55
C ALA A 164 12.62 -4.26 11.62
N LEU A 165 11.29 -4.14 11.49
CA LEU A 165 10.43 -3.59 12.54
C LEU A 165 10.07 -4.64 13.61
N PHE A 166 10.20 -5.92 13.27
CA PHE A 166 9.77 -7.02 14.13
C PHE A 166 10.92 -7.92 14.60
N GLY A 167 12.04 -7.96 13.89
CA GLY A 167 13.21 -8.74 14.27
C GLY A 167 14.22 -7.95 15.12
N ALA A 168 14.90 -8.63 16.04
CA ALA A 168 15.95 -8.07 16.90
C ALA A 168 17.38 -8.39 16.43
N SER A 169 17.55 -9.10 15.32
CA SER A 169 18.86 -9.49 14.79
C SER A 169 19.54 -8.38 13.98
N ASP A 170 20.84 -8.48 13.77
CA ASP A 170 21.61 -7.52 12.95
C ASP A 170 21.17 -7.50 11.47
N ASP A 171 20.73 -8.64 10.92
CA ASP A 171 20.05 -8.74 9.62
C ASP A 171 18.69 -9.48 9.77
N PRO A 172 17.60 -8.74 10.09
CA PRO A 172 16.26 -9.31 10.30
C PRO A 172 15.69 -10.02 9.08
N VAL A 173 16.02 -9.53 7.88
CA VAL A 173 15.53 -10.09 6.61
C VAL A 173 16.17 -11.46 6.39
N GLN A 174 17.49 -11.55 6.52
CA GLN A 174 18.22 -12.80 6.38
C GLN A 174 17.78 -13.83 7.44
N SER A 175 17.65 -13.38 8.70
CA SER A 175 17.21 -14.25 9.81
C SER A 175 15.80 -14.79 9.60
N MET A 176 14.87 -13.98 9.08
CA MET A 176 13.52 -14.42 8.73
C MET A 176 13.54 -15.49 7.63
N LEU A 177 14.33 -15.28 6.56
CA LEU A 177 14.43 -16.25 5.46
C LEU A 177 14.97 -17.61 5.92
N GLU A 178 15.97 -17.61 6.80
CA GLU A 178 16.56 -18.82 7.40
C GLU A 178 15.58 -19.52 8.35
N ALA A 179 14.86 -18.75 9.18
CA ALA A 179 13.83 -19.29 10.07
C ALA A 179 12.72 -19.98 9.25
N VAL A 180 12.19 -19.31 8.23
CA VAL A 180 11.18 -19.88 7.33
C VAL A 180 11.69 -21.13 6.60
N GLN A 181 12.95 -21.13 6.18
CA GLN A 181 13.55 -22.30 5.52
C GLN A 181 13.48 -23.54 6.43
N SER A 182 13.73 -23.37 7.73
CA SER A 182 13.69 -24.47 8.70
C SER A 182 12.28 -25.02 8.94
N MET A 183 11.25 -24.19 8.73
CA MET A 183 9.83 -24.55 8.85
C MET A 183 9.32 -25.33 7.65
N LEU A 184 10.05 -25.38 6.53
CA LEU A 184 9.64 -26.13 5.34
C LEU A 184 9.98 -27.62 5.44
N LYS A 185 9.05 -28.46 4.99
CA LYS A 185 9.29 -29.86 4.66
C LYS A 185 10.36 -29.96 3.55
N PRO A 186 11.00 -31.13 3.33
CA PRO A 186 12.02 -31.30 2.29
C PRO A 186 11.58 -30.87 0.88
N ASP A 187 10.32 -31.13 0.52
CA ASP A 187 9.71 -30.76 -0.77
C ASP A 187 8.80 -29.52 -0.67
N GLY A 188 8.86 -28.82 0.47
CA GLY A 188 8.09 -27.63 0.72
C GLY A 188 8.58 -26.43 -0.09
N ILE A 189 7.69 -25.47 -0.30
CA ILE A 189 7.99 -24.22 -1.01
C ILE A 189 7.72 -23.00 -0.14
N LEU A 190 8.62 -22.02 -0.23
CA LEU A 190 8.37 -20.65 0.22
C LEU A 190 7.85 -19.86 -0.98
N ILE A 191 6.75 -19.12 -0.80
CA ILE A 191 6.29 -18.12 -1.77
C ILE A 191 6.39 -16.72 -1.16
N ILE A 192 7.08 -15.82 -1.84
CA ILE A 192 7.27 -14.42 -1.44
C ILE A 192 6.65 -13.52 -2.49
N ALA A 193 5.88 -12.53 -2.04
CA ALA A 193 5.50 -11.41 -2.88
C ALA A 193 5.76 -10.09 -2.17
N ILE A 194 6.43 -9.17 -2.86
CA ILE A 194 6.95 -7.92 -2.33
C ILE A 194 7.13 -6.91 -3.47
N GLU A 195 7.07 -5.62 -3.16
CA GLU A 195 7.47 -4.56 -4.08
C GLU A 195 8.92 -4.71 -4.56
N ASN A 196 9.17 -4.26 -5.78
CA ASN A 196 10.53 -4.13 -6.32
C ASN A 196 11.02 -2.71 -6.06
N GLN A 197 12.14 -2.57 -5.35
CA GLN A 197 12.80 -1.28 -5.12
C GLN A 197 13.04 -0.48 -6.42
N LEU A 198 13.25 -1.17 -7.53
CA LEU A 198 13.53 -0.62 -8.86
C LEU A 198 12.31 -0.67 -9.81
N GLY A 199 11.12 -0.91 -9.27
CA GLY A 199 9.88 -1.00 -10.04
C GLY A 199 9.67 0.20 -10.95
N LEU A 200 9.23 -0.05 -12.19
CA LEU A 200 9.09 0.97 -13.22
C LEU A 200 8.15 2.11 -12.80
N LYS A 201 7.12 1.83 -12.00
CA LYS A 201 6.21 2.87 -11.47
C LYS A 201 6.96 3.91 -10.63
N TYR A 202 7.96 3.49 -9.85
CA TYR A 202 8.77 4.38 -9.01
C TYR A 202 9.70 5.24 -9.86
N LEU A 203 10.33 4.66 -10.89
CA LEU A 203 11.08 5.43 -11.91
C LEU A 203 10.17 6.40 -12.68
N GLY A 204 8.90 6.03 -12.83
CA GLY A 204 7.82 6.86 -13.37
C GLY A 204 7.41 8.01 -12.45
N GLY A 205 7.88 8.05 -11.21
CA GLY A 205 7.57 9.12 -10.25
C GLY A 205 6.49 8.77 -9.25
N ALA A 206 5.93 7.55 -9.27
CA ALA A 206 5.05 7.08 -8.20
C ALA A 206 5.79 7.14 -6.85
N PRO A 207 5.12 7.55 -5.75
CA PRO A 207 5.69 7.48 -4.43
C PRO A 207 6.01 6.03 -4.03
N GLU A 208 7.02 5.85 -3.19
CA GLU A 208 7.30 4.56 -2.56
C GLU A 208 6.10 4.14 -1.68
N ASP A 209 5.66 2.87 -1.78
CA ASP A 209 4.35 2.44 -1.30
C ASP A 209 4.16 2.52 0.22
N HIS A 210 5.25 2.51 0.99
CA HIS A 210 5.22 2.44 2.46
C HIS A 210 5.45 3.80 3.10
N LEU A 211 6.31 4.63 2.48
CA LEU A 211 6.70 5.94 3.00
C LEU A 211 5.98 7.10 2.30
N GLY A 212 5.37 6.86 1.14
CA GLY A 212 4.68 7.90 0.36
C GLY A 212 5.63 8.95 -0.23
N ILE A 213 6.93 8.64 -0.36
CA ILE A 213 7.96 9.56 -0.85
C ILE A 213 8.47 9.09 -2.22
N ARG A 214 8.45 9.98 -3.21
CA ARG A 214 8.94 9.72 -4.57
C ARG A 214 10.43 9.39 -4.55
N MET A 215 10.84 8.43 -5.40
CA MET A 215 12.25 8.02 -5.60
C MET A 215 12.99 7.55 -4.33
N PHE A 216 12.29 7.26 -3.22
CA PHE A 216 12.93 6.95 -1.95
C PHE A 216 13.68 5.61 -2.00
N GLY A 217 12.98 4.54 -2.40
CA GLY A 217 13.57 3.21 -2.58
C GLY A 217 14.64 3.20 -3.69
N VAL A 218 14.36 3.83 -4.83
CA VAL A 218 15.30 3.93 -5.98
C VAL A 218 16.64 4.57 -5.59
N GLN A 219 16.63 5.55 -4.69
CA GLN A 219 17.84 6.20 -4.18
C GLN A 219 18.52 5.44 -3.03
N GLY A 220 17.91 4.36 -2.53
CA GLY A 220 18.44 3.58 -1.40
C GLY A 220 18.41 4.35 -0.08
N LEU A 221 17.37 5.14 0.17
CA LEU A 221 17.28 6.03 1.34
C LEU A 221 16.65 5.40 2.60
N TYR A 222 16.40 4.08 2.59
CA TYR A 222 15.85 3.37 3.74
C TYR A 222 16.71 3.53 5.00
N GLN A 223 16.06 3.77 6.14
CA GLN A 223 16.70 3.89 7.45
C GLN A 223 16.40 2.65 8.29
N LYS A 224 17.37 2.24 9.13
CA LYS A 224 17.25 1.05 9.98
C LYS A 224 17.17 1.44 11.46
N PRO A 225 16.27 0.82 12.26
CA PRO A 225 15.22 -0.11 11.83
C PRO A 225 14.12 0.63 11.06
N GLY A 226 13.53 -0.03 10.06
CA GLY A 226 12.53 0.57 9.18
C GLY A 226 12.09 -0.38 8.08
N VAL A 227 11.18 0.08 7.24
CA VAL A 227 10.78 -0.65 6.04
C VAL A 227 11.91 -0.64 5.02
N GLU A 228 12.12 -1.74 4.32
CA GLU A 228 13.13 -1.87 3.27
C GLU A 228 12.62 -2.79 2.16
N THR A 229 12.74 -2.37 0.90
CA THR A 229 12.47 -3.22 -0.27
C THR A 229 13.77 -3.49 -1.02
N PHE A 230 13.77 -4.50 -1.88
CA PHE A 230 14.98 -5.00 -2.53
C PHE A 230 14.82 -5.04 -4.05
N GLY A 231 15.92 -4.82 -4.77
CA GLY A 231 16.00 -5.19 -6.17
C GLY A 231 16.04 -6.71 -6.36
N ARG A 232 15.68 -7.19 -7.56
CA ARG A 232 15.61 -8.63 -7.90
C ARG A 232 16.87 -9.39 -7.51
N LEU A 233 18.04 -8.90 -7.95
CA LEU A 233 19.32 -9.58 -7.74
C LEU A 233 19.67 -9.70 -6.25
N GLU A 234 19.40 -8.65 -5.47
CA GLU A 234 19.67 -8.67 -4.02
C GLU A 234 18.79 -9.72 -3.33
N LEU A 235 17.49 -9.77 -3.65
CA LEU A 235 16.59 -10.74 -3.04
C LEU A 235 16.92 -12.19 -3.44
N GLU A 236 17.31 -12.44 -4.71
CA GLU A 236 17.82 -13.74 -5.16
C GLU A 236 19.08 -14.18 -4.38
N GLN A 237 19.99 -13.25 -4.11
CA GLN A 237 21.20 -13.52 -3.33
C GLN A 237 20.89 -13.84 -1.88
N ARG A 238 19.97 -13.10 -1.24
CA ARG A 238 19.52 -13.36 0.13
C ARG A 238 18.84 -14.73 0.26
N LEU A 239 17.98 -15.10 -0.69
CA LEU A 239 17.38 -16.43 -0.76
C LEU A 239 18.46 -17.53 -0.89
N THR A 240 19.43 -17.34 -1.77
CA THR A 240 20.53 -18.30 -1.91
C THR A 240 21.34 -18.42 -0.62
N ALA A 241 21.65 -17.30 0.03
CA ALA A 241 22.38 -17.26 1.30
C ALA A 241 21.61 -17.95 2.44
N ALA A 242 20.28 -17.83 2.46
CA ALA A 242 19.41 -18.53 3.43
C ALA A 242 19.29 -20.05 3.16
N GLY A 243 19.94 -20.56 2.12
CA GLY A 243 20.00 -21.99 1.82
C GLY A 243 18.86 -22.54 0.95
N TYR A 244 18.17 -21.66 0.21
CA TYR A 244 17.28 -22.08 -0.87
C TYR A 244 18.11 -22.45 -2.11
N LYS A 245 17.77 -23.57 -2.75
CA LYS A 245 18.52 -24.14 -3.89
C LYS A 245 17.81 -23.98 -5.22
N SER A 246 16.47 -23.99 -5.20
CA SER A 246 15.65 -23.68 -6.37
C SER A 246 14.93 -22.37 -6.10
N ILE A 247 15.03 -21.42 -7.03
CA ILE A 247 14.41 -20.10 -6.94
C ILE A 247 13.81 -19.78 -8.31
N GLU A 248 12.49 -19.68 -8.37
CA GLU A 248 11.76 -19.28 -9.56
C GLU A 248 11.08 -17.93 -9.35
N LEU A 249 11.05 -17.09 -10.38
CA LEU A 249 10.48 -15.75 -10.31
C LEU A 249 9.40 -15.53 -11.38
N ALA A 250 8.15 -15.43 -10.93
CA ALA A 250 7.04 -14.92 -11.70
C ALA A 250 6.87 -13.41 -11.49
N LEU A 251 6.28 -12.73 -12.48
CA LEU A 251 6.12 -11.28 -12.51
C LEU A 251 4.62 -10.94 -12.53
N PRO A 252 4.05 -10.51 -11.39
CA PRO A 252 2.68 -10.02 -11.34
C PRO A 252 2.59 -8.59 -11.90
N PHE A 253 1.56 -8.34 -12.73
CA PHE A 253 1.28 -7.04 -13.33
C PHE A 253 -0.17 -6.60 -13.08
N PRO A 254 -0.43 -5.33 -12.72
CA PRO A 254 0.56 -4.26 -12.61
C PRO A 254 1.48 -4.38 -11.39
N ASP A 255 1.03 -5.05 -10.33
CA ASP A 255 1.83 -5.47 -9.19
C ASP A 255 1.21 -6.70 -8.49
N TYR A 256 1.81 -7.14 -7.38
CA TYR A 256 1.38 -8.30 -6.61
C TYR A 256 0.12 -8.08 -5.78
N LYS A 257 -0.32 -6.82 -5.57
CA LYS A 257 -1.46 -6.51 -4.72
C LYS A 257 -2.77 -6.87 -5.41
N LEU A 258 -2.93 -6.45 -6.67
CA LEU A 258 -4.12 -6.73 -7.49
C LEU A 258 -3.73 -7.09 -8.94
N PRO A 259 -3.00 -8.19 -9.16
CA PRO A 259 -2.54 -8.53 -10.50
C PRO A 259 -3.71 -8.91 -11.42
N SER A 260 -3.68 -8.37 -12.62
CA SER A 260 -4.51 -8.84 -13.73
C SER A 260 -3.76 -9.82 -14.63
N SER A 261 -2.43 -9.81 -14.60
CA SER A 261 -1.60 -10.78 -15.31
C SER A 261 -0.47 -11.29 -14.44
N VAL A 262 -0.06 -12.54 -14.61
CA VAL A 262 1.15 -13.10 -14.01
C VAL A 262 1.97 -13.77 -15.10
N VAL A 263 3.15 -13.21 -15.37
CA VAL A 263 4.11 -13.74 -16.35
C VAL A 263 5.04 -14.72 -15.65
N LEU A 264 5.17 -15.93 -16.19
CA LEU A 264 5.92 -17.02 -15.55
C LEU A 264 7.38 -17.09 -15.99
N PRO A 265 8.27 -17.73 -15.21
CA PRO A 265 9.67 -17.91 -15.56
C PRO A 265 9.90 -18.51 -16.95
N ALA A 266 9.06 -19.46 -17.37
CA ALA A 266 9.17 -20.15 -18.65
C ALA A 266 9.08 -19.21 -19.87
N SER A 267 8.41 -18.06 -19.73
CA SER A 267 8.34 -17.04 -20.79
C SER A 267 9.71 -16.45 -21.16
N ARG A 268 10.69 -16.49 -20.25
CA ARG A 268 12.03 -15.90 -20.44
C ARG A 268 12.90 -16.70 -21.41
N VAL A 269 12.61 -17.99 -21.57
CA VAL A 269 13.36 -18.91 -22.44
C VAL A 269 12.70 -19.02 -23.82
N VAL A 270 11.44 -18.57 -23.95
CA VAL A 270 10.62 -18.70 -25.15
C VAL A 270 10.41 -17.32 -25.77
N HIS A 271 11.31 -16.92 -26.67
CA HIS A 271 11.16 -15.67 -27.42
C HIS A 271 10.44 -15.83 -28.76
N GLU A 272 10.31 -17.06 -29.27
CA GLU A 272 9.63 -17.31 -30.53
C GLU A 272 8.11 -17.34 -30.31
N GLY A 273 7.48 -16.17 -30.48
CA GLY A 273 6.04 -16.02 -30.63
C GLY A 273 5.26 -15.49 -29.42
N PHE A 274 5.86 -15.33 -28.25
CA PHE A 274 5.17 -14.78 -27.07
C PHE A 274 5.85 -13.52 -26.54
N ASN A 275 5.06 -12.43 -26.41
CA ASN A 275 5.53 -11.12 -25.99
C ASN A 275 4.95 -10.78 -24.60
N PRO A 276 5.61 -11.16 -23.49
CA PRO A 276 5.11 -10.91 -22.13
C PRO A 276 4.93 -9.42 -21.82
N GLU A 277 5.66 -8.54 -22.49
CA GLU A 277 5.54 -7.09 -22.37
C GLU A 277 4.20 -6.53 -22.82
N ALA A 278 3.47 -7.24 -23.69
CA ALA A 278 2.13 -6.83 -24.10
C ALA A 278 1.15 -6.95 -22.92
N LEU A 279 1.28 -8.01 -22.11
CA LEU A 279 0.48 -8.20 -20.90
C LEU A 279 0.83 -7.15 -19.83
N ALA A 280 2.12 -6.86 -19.65
CA ALA A 280 2.58 -5.80 -18.75
C ALA A 280 2.02 -4.43 -19.17
N ALA A 281 2.06 -4.12 -20.47
CA ALA A 281 1.50 -2.90 -21.02
C ALA A 281 -0.01 -2.77 -20.80
N GLN A 282 -0.78 -3.83 -21.07
CA GLN A 282 -2.24 -3.85 -20.90
C GLN A 282 -2.66 -3.78 -19.42
N ALA A 283 -1.85 -4.32 -18.51
CA ALA A 283 -2.12 -4.31 -17.08
C ALA A 283 -1.80 -2.95 -16.42
N ALA A 284 -0.94 -2.13 -17.04
CA ALA A 284 -0.38 -0.93 -16.42
C ALA A 284 -1.44 0.10 -15.96
N THR A 285 -2.50 0.31 -16.75
CA THR A 285 -3.56 1.28 -16.39
C THR A 285 -4.58 0.71 -15.39
N ARG A 286 -4.44 -0.56 -15.00
CA ARG A 286 -5.24 -1.17 -13.93
C ARG A 286 -4.63 -0.97 -12.55
N ASP A 287 -3.46 -0.34 -12.47
CA ASP A 287 -2.85 0.04 -11.19
C ASP A 287 -3.61 1.22 -10.59
N ALA A 288 -4.35 0.96 -9.51
CA ALA A 288 -5.15 1.98 -8.84
C ALA A 288 -4.29 3.00 -8.04
N GLN A 289 -2.99 2.74 -7.86
CA GLN A 289 -2.07 3.60 -7.12
C GLN A 289 -1.34 4.61 -8.02
N VAL A 290 -1.54 4.55 -9.35
CA VAL A 290 -0.92 5.47 -10.30
C VAL A 290 -1.96 6.19 -11.16
N ASN A 291 -1.64 7.42 -11.55
CA ASN A 291 -2.46 8.27 -12.41
C ASN A 291 -1.59 9.38 -13.05
N SER A 292 -2.20 10.21 -13.90
CA SER A 292 -1.51 11.32 -14.57
C SER A 292 -0.98 12.41 -13.63
N ALA A 293 -1.47 12.51 -12.40
CA ALA A 293 -0.98 13.46 -11.40
C ALA A 293 0.33 12.99 -10.72
N VAL A 294 0.67 11.70 -10.83
CA VAL A 294 1.89 11.14 -10.25
C VAL A 294 2.93 10.71 -11.29
N LEU A 295 2.50 10.20 -12.44
CA LEU A 295 3.40 9.66 -13.45
C LEU A 295 4.01 10.73 -14.36
N THR A 296 5.31 10.60 -14.61
CA THR A 296 6.08 11.43 -15.55
C THR A 296 6.09 10.87 -16.97
N PHE A 297 5.73 9.59 -17.14
CA PHE A 297 5.58 8.92 -18.43
C PHE A 297 4.51 7.84 -18.38
N ALA A 298 3.98 7.47 -19.56
CA ALA A 298 2.99 6.42 -19.72
C ALA A 298 3.61 5.02 -19.57
N LEU A 299 3.30 4.33 -18.46
CA LEU A 299 3.85 3.00 -18.15
C LEU A 299 3.51 1.97 -19.25
N GLU A 300 2.28 1.99 -19.76
CA GLU A 300 1.77 1.13 -20.83
C GLU A 300 2.60 1.24 -22.13
N ARG A 301 3.30 2.35 -22.34
CA ARG A 301 4.21 2.53 -23.48
C ARG A 301 5.61 1.99 -23.18
N VAL A 302 6.10 2.23 -21.97
CA VAL A 302 7.48 1.92 -21.59
C VAL A 302 7.69 0.41 -21.41
N TRP A 303 6.68 -0.34 -20.95
CA TRP A 303 6.77 -1.80 -20.79
C TRP A 303 7.24 -2.53 -22.04
N ARG A 304 6.80 -2.09 -23.23
CA ARG A 304 7.22 -2.69 -24.50
C ARG A 304 8.73 -2.53 -24.75
N THR A 305 9.26 -1.35 -24.48
CA THR A 305 10.70 -1.09 -24.60
C THR A 305 11.48 -1.88 -23.54
N VAL A 306 10.97 -1.96 -22.31
CA VAL A 306 11.56 -2.74 -21.21
C VAL A 306 11.67 -4.22 -21.59
N GLY A 307 10.60 -4.82 -22.09
CA GLY A 307 10.60 -6.24 -22.50
C GLY A 307 11.48 -6.54 -23.69
N ARG A 308 11.49 -5.69 -24.71
CA ARG A 308 12.39 -5.83 -25.86
C ARG A 308 13.89 -5.81 -25.49
N ASN A 309 14.23 -5.24 -24.33
CA ASN A 309 15.60 -5.20 -23.80
C ASN A 309 15.86 -6.26 -22.72
N GLY A 310 14.92 -7.16 -22.46
CA GLY A 310 15.06 -8.22 -21.46
C GLY A 310 14.99 -7.73 -20.00
N LEU A 311 14.49 -6.52 -19.75
CA LEU A 311 14.51 -5.87 -18.44
C LEU A 311 13.22 -6.07 -17.61
N LEU A 312 12.25 -6.87 -18.10
CA LEU A 312 10.98 -7.10 -17.38
C LEU A 312 11.20 -7.59 -15.94
N PRO A 313 12.07 -8.58 -15.66
CA PRO A 313 12.27 -9.05 -14.30
C PRO A 313 12.91 -8.00 -13.39
N ASP A 314 13.72 -7.10 -13.93
CA ASP A 314 14.44 -6.10 -13.14
C ASP A 314 13.57 -4.88 -12.83
N LEU A 315 12.59 -4.59 -13.69
CA LEU A 315 11.76 -3.38 -13.62
C LEU A 315 10.28 -3.66 -13.32
N SER A 316 9.83 -4.92 -13.21
CA SER A 316 8.46 -5.22 -12.75
C SER A 316 8.20 -4.52 -11.41
N ASN A 317 7.00 -3.99 -11.17
CA ASN A 317 6.75 -3.20 -9.96
C ASN A 317 6.82 -4.03 -8.66
N SER A 318 6.80 -5.36 -8.80
CA SER A 318 6.85 -6.31 -7.69
C SER A 318 7.25 -7.69 -8.19
N PHE A 319 7.43 -8.60 -7.25
CA PHE A 319 7.88 -9.97 -7.50
C PHE A 319 6.90 -11.01 -6.96
N LEU A 320 6.90 -12.19 -7.57
CA LEU A 320 6.39 -13.42 -6.99
C LEU A 320 7.51 -14.48 -7.07
N PHE A 321 8.27 -14.61 -5.98
CA PHE A 321 9.30 -15.64 -5.85
C PHE A 321 8.69 -16.93 -5.31
N VAL A 322 9.14 -18.06 -5.85
CA VAL A 322 8.90 -19.38 -5.28
C VAL A 322 10.24 -20.07 -5.08
N ALA A 323 10.56 -20.40 -3.83
CA ALA A 323 11.86 -20.93 -3.45
C ALA A 323 11.72 -22.27 -2.71
N SER A 324 12.69 -23.17 -2.89
CA SER A 324 12.72 -24.45 -2.19
C SER A 324 14.13 -24.87 -1.79
N ARG A 325 14.21 -25.77 -0.81
CA ARG A 325 15.44 -26.39 -0.28
C ARG A 325 16.03 -27.43 -1.25
N THR A 326 15.21 -27.93 -2.16
CA THR A 326 15.57 -29.03 -3.07
C THR A 326 15.82 -28.51 -4.48
N GLU A 327 16.98 -28.85 -5.03
CA GLU A 327 17.48 -28.36 -6.33
C GLU A 327 16.73 -28.98 -7.53
N ALA A 328 16.21 -30.19 -7.38
CA ALA A 328 15.61 -30.98 -8.46
C ALA A 328 14.08 -31.07 -8.40
N LEU A 329 13.41 -30.14 -7.69
CA LEU A 329 11.96 -30.10 -7.72
C LEU A 329 11.47 -29.66 -9.10
N PRO A 330 10.44 -30.30 -9.67
CA PRO A 330 9.73 -29.75 -10.82
C PRO A 330 9.29 -28.33 -10.53
N SER A 331 9.19 -27.51 -11.58
CA SER A 331 8.65 -26.17 -11.45
C SER A 331 7.30 -26.22 -10.71
N PRO A 332 7.06 -25.32 -9.75
CA PRO A 332 5.80 -25.26 -9.03
C PRO A 332 4.65 -24.77 -9.93
N PHE A 333 4.98 -24.26 -11.13
CA PHE A 333 4.03 -23.81 -12.14
C PHE A 333 3.68 -24.93 -13.13
N GLU A 334 2.54 -24.78 -13.81
CA GLU A 334 2.10 -25.70 -14.87
C GLU A 334 3.17 -25.82 -15.98
N PRO A 335 3.58 -27.05 -16.36
CA PRO A 335 4.53 -27.24 -17.44
C PRO A 335 4.09 -26.58 -18.76
N GLY A 336 4.98 -25.78 -19.34
CA GLY A 336 4.73 -25.06 -20.59
C GLY A 336 3.91 -23.78 -20.44
N ALA A 337 3.34 -23.47 -19.27
CA ALA A 337 2.63 -22.21 -19.06
C ALA A 337 3.60 -21.02 -19.05
N LEU A 338 3.30 -20.00 -19.85
CA LEU A 338 4.12 -18.81 -20.04
C LEU A 338 3.55 -17.61 -19.28
N ALA A 339 2.22 -17.50 -19.21
CA ALA A 339 1.53 -16.46 -18.46
C ALA A 339 0.07 -16.80 -18.22
N TYR A 340 -0.51 -16.11 -17.24
CA TYR A 340 -1.94 -16.10 -16.95
C TYR A 340 -2.46 -14.67 -17.02
N HIS A 341 -3.59 -14.44 -17.67
CA HIS A 341 -4.33 -13.18 -17.67
C HIS A 341 -5.74 -13.38 -17.12
N TYR A 342 -6.15 -12.54 -16.20
CA TYR A 342 -7.39 -12.67 -15.46
C TYR A 342 -8.32 -11.51 -15.76
N SER A 343 -9.60 -11.83 -15.86
CA SER A 343 -10.62 -10.80 -15.75
C SER A 343 -11.71 -11.30 -14.81
N VAL A 344 -11.67 -10.73 -13.60
CA VAL A 344 -12.44 -11.10 -12.42
C VAL A 344 -13.30 -9.94 -11.89
N GLU A 345 -13.15 -8.74 -12.46
CA GLU A 345 -13.99 -7.58 -12.15
C GLU A 345 -15.27 -7.60 -12.99
N ARG A 346 -16.02 -8.68 -12.83
CA ARG A 346 -17.30 -9.00 -13.49
C ARG A 346 -18.04 -10.02 -12.67
N GLN A 347 -19.31 -10.25 -12.96
CA GLN A 347 -20.06 -11.24 -12.21
C GLN A 347 -19.45 -12.65 -12.37
N PRO A 348 -19.57 -13.54 -11.37
CA PRO A 348 -18.85 -14.81 -11.30
C PRO A 348 -18.97 -15.66 -12.56
N ALA A 349 -20.15 -15.71 -13.18
CA ALA A 349 -20.40 -16.50 -14.38
C ALA A 349 -19.55 -16.09 -15.60
N PHE A 350 -18.95 -14.90 -15.57
CA PHE A 350 -18.08 -14.38 -16.62
C PHE A 350 -16.62 -14.28 -16.19
N CYS A 351 -16.28 -14.58 -14.92
CA CYS A 351 -14.90 -14.57 -14.44
C CYS A 351 -14.09 -15.65 -15.17
N LYS A 352 -12.99 -15.25 -15.80
CA LYS A 352 -12.16 -16.14 -16.63
C LYS A 352 -10.67 -15.98 -16.34
N VAL A 353 -9.93 -17.02 -16.67
CA VAL A 353 -8.49 -16.99 -16.84
C VAL A 353 -8.14 -17.35 -18.28
N THR A 354 -7.24 -16.57 -18.87
CA THR A 354 -6.60 -16.84 -20.16
C THR A 354 -5.18 -17.30 -19.89
N ARG A 355 -4.86 -18.52 -20.31
CA ARG A 355 -3.55 -19.16 -20.15
C ARG A 355 -2.82 -19.18 -21.47
N PHE A 356 -1.58 -18.75 -21.46
CA PHE A 356 -0.67 -18.83 -22.60
C PHE A 356 0.24 -20.03 -22.39
N VAL A 357 0.04 -21.10 -23.13
CA VAL A 357 0.73 -22.38 -22.90
C VAL A 357 1.49 -22.79 -24.16
N LYS A 358 2.77 -23.14 -24.02
CA LYS A 358 3.58 -23.68 -25.11
C LYS A 358 3.33 -25.19 -25.24
N HIS A 359 2.84 -25.60 -26.41
CA HIS A 359 2.62 -27.00 -26.78
C HIS A 359 3.16 -27.24 -28.20
N ASP A 360 3.96 -28.29 -28.40
CA ASP A 360 4.55 -28.66 -29.70
C ASP A 360 5.27 -27.52 -30.45
N GLY A 361 5.94 -26.63 -29.70
CA GLY A 361 6.67 -25.49 -30.27
C GLY A 361 5.83 -24.25 -30.57
N ALA A 362 4.50 -24.32 -30.51
CA ALA A 362 3.59 -23.20 -30.68
C ALA A 362 2.96 -22.77 -29.35
N VAL A 363 2.48 -21.52 -29.28
CA VAL A 363 1.79 -21.00 -28.10
C VAL A 363 0.28 -21.04 -28.36
N GLN A 364 -0.45 -21.65 -27.44
CA GLN A 364 -1.92 -21.73 -27.46
C GLN A 364 -2.51 -20.78 -26.42
N VAL A 365 -3.67 -20.21 -26.74
CA VAL A 365 -4.45 -19.36 -25.82
C VAL A 365 -5.65 -20.17 -25.33
N LEU A 366 -5.60 -20.59 -24.07
CA LEU A 366 -6.64 -21.38 -23.44
C LEU A 366 -7.45 -20.49 -22.50
N ARG A 367 -8.78 -20.52 -22.58
CA ARG A 367 -9.65 -19.74 -21.69
C ARG A 367 -10.47 -20.66 -20.82
N ASP A 368 -10.35 -20.54 -19.51
CA ASP A 368 -11.10 -21.33 -18.55
C ASP A 368 -11.97 -20.42 -17.68
N SER A 369 -13.19 -20.86 -17.38
CA SER A 369 -14.02 -20.19 -16.38
C SER A 369 -13.41 -20.37 -14.99
N LEU A 370 -13.45 -19.32 -14.17
CA LEU A 370 -13.04 -19.35 -12.77
C LEU A 370 -14.20 -19.66 -11.83
N SER A 371 -15.43 -19.71 -12.34
CA SER A 371 -16.64 -20.02 -11.58
C SER A 371 -17.43 -21.13 -12.26
N TYR A 372 -18.16 -21.90 -11.44
CA TYR A 372 -19.13 -22.89 -11.91
C TYR A 372 -20.54 -22.30 -12.07
N THR A 373 -20.72 -21.00 -11.78
CA THR A 373 -21.99 -20.30 -11.96
C THR A 373 -22.33 -20.17 -13.43
N SER A 374 -23.57 -20.53 -13.79
CA SER A 374 -24.05 -20.39 -15.17
C SER A 374 -24.27 -18.92 -15.52
N ALA A 375 -23.97 -18.56 -16.78
CA ALA A 375 -24.27 -17.24 -17.31
C ALA A 375 -25.78 -16.94 -17.22
N PRO A 376 -26.19 -15.77 -16.68
CA PRO A 376 -27.59 -15.41 -16.67
C PRO A 376 -28.10 -15.16 -18.08
N GLU A 377 -29.33 -15.59 -18.36
CA GLU A 377 -30.03 -15.17 -19.58
C GLU A 377 -30.35 -13.67 -19.50
N HIS A 378 -30.10 -12.94 -20.58
CA HIS A 378 -30.40 -11.52 -20.67
C HIS A 378 -30.96 -11.18 -22.04
N HIS A 379 -31.97 -10.31 -22.09
CA HIS A 379 -32.73 -10.03 -23.31
C HIS A 379 -31.97 -9.15 -24.32
N GLU A 380 -31.01 -8.33 -23.86
CA GLU A 380 -30.25 -7.38 -24.71
C GLU A 380 -28.84 -7.87 -25.06
N PHE A 381 -28.22 -8.70 -24.21
CA PHE A 381 -26.80 -9.03 -24.26
C PHE A 381 -26.56 -10.52 -23.99
N GLY A 382 -25.45 -11.04 -24.51
CA GLY A 382 -25.00 -12.39 -24.20
C GLY A 382 -23.48 -12.49 -24.16
N HIS A 383 -23.01 -13.68 -23.77
CA HIS A 383 -21.60 -14.01 -23.60
C HIS A 383 -21.30 -15.40 -24.19
N HIS A 384 -20.16 -15.54 -24.88
CA HIS A 384 -19.65 -16.81 -25.39
C HIS A 384 -18.28 -17.14 -24.81
N ALA A 385 -18.07 -18.39 -24.38
CA ALA A 385 -16.73 -18.90 -24.10
C ALA A 385 -16.06 -19.30 -25.43
N ILE A 386 -14.88 -18.74 -25.72
CA ILE A 386 -14.17 -18.94 -27.00
C ILE A 386 -12.72 -19.37 -26.74
N HIS A 387 -12.33 -20.49 -27.34
CA HIS A 387 -10.93 -20.90 -27.47
C HIS A 387 -10.44 -20.59 -28.88
N GLU A 388 -9.26 -19.99 -29.01
CA GLU A 388 -8.71 -19.56 -30.29
C GLU A 388 -7.17 -19.72 -30.31
N PRO A 389 -6.54 -19.91 -31.48
CA PRO A 389 -5.09 -19.93 -31.59
C PRO A 389 -4.49 -18.55 -31.25
N LEU A 390 -3.23 -18.51 -30.81
CA LEU A 390 -2.53 -17.24 -30.67
C LEU A 390 -2.35 -16.59 -32.05
N ILE A 391 -2.80 -15.35 -32.18
CA ILE A 391 -2.58 -14.54 -33.38
C ILE A 391 -1.41 -13.59 -33.10
N HIS A 392 -0.39 -13.63 -33.96
CA HIS A 392 0.71 -12.67 -33.91
C HIS A 392 0.31 -11.39 -34.64
N GLY A 393 0.26 -10.29 -33.91
CA GLY A 393 -0.04 -8.99 -34.48
C GLY A 393 0.15 -7.88 -33.46
N VAL A 394 -0.02 -6.66 -33.93
CA VAL A 394 -0.01 -5.45 -33.11
C VAL A 394 -1.46 -5.03 -32.90
N ALA A 395 -1.86 -4.81 -31.65
CA ALA A 395 -3.21 -4.36 -31.35
C ALA A 395 -3.45 -2.93 -31.87
N LEU A 396 -4.65 -2.65 -32.38
CA LEU A 396 -4.94 -1.38 -33.04
C LEU A 396 -4.87 -0.17 -32.08
N ASP A 397 -5.17 -0.39 -30.79
CA ASP A 397 -5.04 0.61 -29.72
C ASP A 397 -3.58 1.04 -29.47
N GLU A 398 -2.59 0.25 -29.87
CA GLU A 398 -1.18 0.62 -29.71
C GLU A 398 -0.80 1.89 -30.46
N ASP A 399 -1.38 2.07 -31.65
CA ASP A 399 -1.17 3.26 -32.45
C ASP A 399 -1.80 4.49 -31.78
N PHE A 400 -2.94 4.31 -31.10
CA PHE A 400 -3.58 5.37 -30.33
C PHE A 400 -2.71 5.78 -29.16
N GLY A 401 -2.28 4.84 -28.32
CA GLY A 401 -1.40 5.12 -27.19
C GLY A 401 -0.10 5.80 -27.65
N ARG A 402 0.50 5.35 -28.75
CA ARG A 402 1.68 6.02 -29.36
C ARG A 402 1.38 7.47 -29.73
N LEU A 403 0.26 7.70 -30.40
CA LEU A 403 -0.13 9.03 -30.86
C LEU A 403 -0.37 9.99 -29.68
N VAL A 404 -1.21 9.64 -28.72
CA VAL A 404 -1.59 10.57 -27.63
C VAL A 404 -0.48 10.84 -26.64
N THR A 405 0.52 9.97 -26.58
CA THR A 405 1.77 10.19 -25.82
C THR A 405 2.84 10.95 -26.62
N THR A 406 2.58 11.30 -27.89
CA THR A 406 3.49 12.10 -28.71
C THR A 406 3.13 13.59 -28.61
N PRO A 407 4.05 14.48 -28.17
CA PRO A 407 3.77 15.91 -28.08
C PRO A 407 3.29 16.52 -29.41
N GLY A 408 2.29 17.39 -29.35
CA GLY A 408 1.74 18.06 -30.52
C GLY A 408 0.83 17.18 -31.38
N TRP A 409 0.31 16.08 -30.84
CA TRP A 409 -0.70 15.25 -31.49
C TRP A 409 -1.95 16.07 -31.84
N ALA A 410 -2.66 15.64 -32.89
CA ALA A 410 -3.86 16.28 -33.35
C ALA A 410 -5.04 15.32 -33.50
N VAL A 411 -6.25 15.83 -33.26
CA VAL A 411 -7.49 15.03 -33.34
C VAL A 411 -7.72 14.44 -34.73
N LYS A 412 -7.27 15.10 -35.81
CA LYS A 412 -7.28 14.50 -37.14
C LYS A 412 -6.51 13.16 -37.20
N GLN A 413 -5.37 13.07 -36.52
CA GLN A 413 -4.58 11.82 -36.47
C GLN A 413 -5.30 10.75 -35.65
N VAL A 414 -6.04 11.15 -34.61
CA VAL A 414 -6.91 10.23 -33.85
C VAL A 414 -8.02 9.71 -34.78
N ALA A 415 -8.62 10.59 -35.58
CA ALA A 415 -9.61 10.22 -36.57
C ALA A 415 -9.06 9.26 -37.63
N ASP A 416 -7.79 9.39 -38.05
CA ASP A 416 -7.16 8.42 -38.96
C ASP A 416 -7.07 7.01 -38.33
N ILE A 417 -6.86 6.91 -37.02
CA ILE A 417 -6.88 5.62 -36.28
C ILE A 417 -8.31 5.09 -36.17
N ALA A 418 -9.25 5.95 -35.80
CA ALA A 418 -10.66 5.62 -35.73
C ALA A 418 -11.23 5.18 -37.10
N HIS A 419 -10.74 5.76 -38.19
CA HIS A 419 -11.07 5.33 -39.54
C HIS A 419 -10.62 3.89 -39.76
N ARG A 420 -9.37 3.55 -39.44
CA ARG A 420 -8.87 2.16 -39.54
C ARG A 420 -9.66 1.19 -38.67
N TYR A 421 -10.16 1.63 -37.52
CA TYR A 421 -11.08 0.83 -36.71
C TYR A 421 -12.40 0.55 -37.46
N VAL A 422 -13.01 1.56 -38.08
CA VAL A 422 -14.22 1.37 -38.89
C VAL A 422 -13.96 0.47 -40.11
N GLU A 423 -12.80 0.61 -40.77
CA GLU A 423 -12.37 -0.31 -41.84
C GLU A 423 -12.28 -1.76 -41.35
N ALA A 424 -11.73 -1.97 -40.16
CA ALA A 424 -11.64 -3.28 -39.54
C ALA A 424 -13.05 -3.85 -39.24
N LEU A 425 -14.00 -3.03 -38.77
CA LEU A 425 -15.39 -3.47 -38.57
C LEU A 425 -16.00 -4.01 -39.87
N PHE A 426 -15.86 -3.29 -40.99
CA PHE A 426 -16.36 -3.78 -42.29
C PHE A 426 -15.64 -5.07 -42.73
N THR A 427 -14.32 -5.13 -42.55
CA THR A 427 -13.52 -6.31 -42.92
C THR A 427 -13.94 -7.55 -42.12
N ILE A 428 -14.12 -7.40 -40.80
CA ILE A 428 -14.51 -8.48 -39.88
C ILE A 428 -15.99 -8.86 -40.05
N ALA A 429 -16.85 -7.90 -40.40
CA ALA A 429 -18.24 -8.18 -40.75
C ALA A 429 -18.34 -9.02 -42.04
N GLY A 430 -17.44 -8.78 -43.00
CA GLY A 430 -17.44 -9.44 -44.30
C GLY A 430 -18.74 -9.20 -45.05
N ASP A 431 -19.23 -10.22 -45.75
CA ASP A 431 -20.46 -10.15 -46.57
C ASP A 431 -21.74 -9.90 -45.76
N ARG A 432 -21.68 -9.90 -44.42
CA ARG A 432 -22.82 -9.59 -43.55
C ARG A 432 -23.20 -8.11 -43.57
N VAL A 433 -22.28 -7.24 -43.99
CA VAL A 433 -22.48 -5.78 -44.03
C VAL A 433 -21.92 -5.24 -45.34
N GLU A 434 -22.81 -4.80 -46.23
CA GLU A 434 -22.40 -4.10 -47.44
C GLU A 434 -21.92 -2.69 -47.09
N ARG A 435 -20.71 -2.33 -47.52
CA ARG A 435 -20.13 -1.03 -47.25
C ARG A 435 -20.79 0.06 -48.12
N PRO A 436 -21.48 1.04 -47.53
CA PRO A 436 -22.04 2.15 -48.29
C PRO A 436 -20.95 3.17 -48.68
N ALA A 437 -21.22 3.97 -49.72
CA ALA A 437 -20.34 5.07 -50.12
C ALA A 437 -20.26 6.18 -49.05
N VAL A 438 -21.36 6.40 -48.33
CA VAL A 438 -21.48 7.34 -47.21
C VAL A 438 -22.41 6.70 -46.17
N PHE A 439 -22.08 6.83 -44.88
CA PHE A 439 -22.91 6.37 -43.78
C PHE A 439 -23.05 7.44 -42.71
N THR A 440 -24.11 7.32 -41.90
CA THR A 440 -24.36 8.14 -40.71
C THR A 440 -24.01 7.36 -39.44
N PRO A 441 -23.93 8.02 -38.27
CA PRO A 441 -23.72 7.32 -37.00
C PRO A 441 -24.72 6.19 -36.71
N ASP A 442 -25.93 6.25 -37.29
CA ASP A 442 -27.00 5.27 -37.10
C ASP A 442 -26.86 4.03 -38.00
N PHE A 443 -25.83 3.97 -38.85
CA PHE A 443 -25.56 2.79 -39.68
C PHE A 443 -25.28 1.56 -38.81
N MET A 444 -26.01 0.48 -39.04
CA MET A 444 -26.05 -0.67 -38.13
C MET A 444 -25.08 -1.76 -38.51
N PHE A 445 -24.33 -2.24 -37.51
CA PHE A 445 -23.54 -3.46 -37.55
C PHE A 445 -24.25 -4.60 -36.78
N PRO A 446 -23.96 -5.87 -37.11
CA PRO A 446 -24.40 -7.02 -36.32
C PRO A 446 -24.01 -6.90 -34.83
N GLY A 447 -24.84 -7.44 -33.95
CA GLY A 447 -24.64 -7.32 -32.49
C GLY A 447 -23.41 -8.05 -31.94
N ASP A 448 -22.84 -9.01 -32.69
CA ASP A 448 -21.55 -9.67 -32.37
C ASP A 448 -20.32 -8.77 -32.63
N MET A 449 -20.55 -7.50 -33.00
CA MET A 449 -19.53 -6.46 -33.11
C MET A 449 -19.28 -5.71 -31.80
N LEU A 450 -20.05 -5.97 -30.74
CA LEU A 450 -19.95 -5.26 -29.45
C LEU A 450 -18.53 -5.30 -28.84
N ASP A 451 -17.87 -6.44 -28.98
CA ASP A 451 -16.54 -6.71 -28.41
C ASP A 451 -15.39 -6.47 -29.40
N ILE A 452 -15.72 -6.06 -30.63
CA ILE A 452 -14.75 -5.69 -31.64
C ILE A 452 -14.31 -4.26 -31.32
N VAL A 453 -13.41 -4.15 -30.35
CA VAL A 453 -12.83 -2.91 -29.85
C VAL A 453 -11.34 -2.85 -30.22
N PRO A 454 -10.69 -1.67 -30.28
CA PRO A 454 -9.33 -1.55 -30.81
C PRO A 454 -8.29 -2.48 -30.15
N GLN A 455 -8.35 -2.69 -28.84
CA GLN A 455 -7.43 -3.61 -28.15
C GLN A 455 -7.65 -5.10 -28.50
N ASN A 456 -8.82 -5.44 -29.05
CA ASN A 456 -9.19 -6.80 -29.48
C ASN A 456 -9.00 -6.99 -31.00
N ILE A 457 -8.44 -6.01 -31.71
CA ILE A 457 -8.15 -6.09 -33.14
C ILE A 457 -6.64 -6.15 -33.33
N LEU A 458 -6.13 -7.28 -33.78
CA LEU A 458 -4.73 -7.48 -34.11
C LEU A 458 -4.51 -7.25 -35.61
N ALA A 459 -3.64 -6.31 -35.94
CA ALA A 459 -3.10 -6.18 -37.29
C ALA A 459 -1.93 -7.16 -37.45
N THR A 460 -2.12 -8.15 -38.32
CA THR A 460 -1.09 -9.12 -38.69
C THR A 460 -0.07 -8.49 -39.67
N PRO A 461 1.10 -9.12 -39.92
CA PRO A 461 2.14 -8.54 -40.78
C PRO A 461 1.71 -8.22 -42.22
N ASP A 462 0.67 -8.87 -42.74
CA ASP A 462 0.08 -8.60 -44.07
C ASP A 462 -0.94 -7.44 -44.05
N GLY A 463 -1.22 -6.88 -42.87
CA GLY A 463 -2.14 -5.77 -42.66
C GLY A 463 -3.60 -6.17 -42.48
N VAL A 464 -3.93 -7.47 -42.45
CA VAL A 464 -5.30 -7.94 -42.27
C VAL A 464 -5.70 -7.83 -40.79
N PRO A 465 -6.85 -7.18 -40.46
CA PRO A 465 -7.34 -7.12 -39.10
C PRO A 465 -7.99 -8.44 -38.68
N HIS A 466 -7.55 -8.97 -37.54
CA HIS A 466 -8.15 -10.14 -36.89
C HIS A 466 -8.74 -9.76 -35.53
N ALA A 467 -9.98 -10.16 -35.29
CA ALA A 467 -10.61 -10.02 -34.00
C ALA A 467 -10.24 -11.19 -33.08
N ILE A 468 -9.90 -10.87 -31.83
CA ILE A 468 -9.69 -11.81 -30.74
C ILE A 468 -10.65 -11.51 -29.59
N ASP A 469 -10.74 -12.41 -28.61
CA ASP A 469 -11.49 -12.20 -27.36
C ASP A 469 -12.95 -11.75 -27.57
N ARG A 470 -13.64 -12.38 -28.53
CA ARG A 470 -15.00 -12.00 -28.98
C ARG A 470 -16.11 -12.52 -28.07
N GLU A 471 -16.04 -12.22 -26.79
CA GLU A 471 -16.91 -12.84 -25.79
C GLU A 471 -18.29 -12.22 -25.73
N TRP A 472 -18.38 -10.89 -25.91
CA TRP A 472 -19.61 -10.15 -25.71
C TRP A 472 -20.36 -9.88 -27.03
N PHE A 473 -21.68 -10.03 -26.98
CA PHE A 473 -22.54 -9.65 -28.10
C PHE A 473 -23.85 -9.02 -27.62
N SER A 474 -24.44 -8.20 -28.48
CA SER A 474 -25.82 -7.75 -28.33
C SER A 474 -26.76 -8.58 -29.20
N HIS A 475 -27.98 -8.82 -28.73
CA HIS A 475 -29.03 -9.43 -29.53
C HIS A 475 -29.56 -8.49 -30.63
N ALA A 476 -29.42 -7.19 -30.44
CA ALA A 476 -29.82 -6.17 -31.40
C ALA A 476 -28.61 -5.68 -32.22
N PRO A 477 -28.83 -5.20 -33.47
CA PRO A 477 -27.82 -4.47 -34.20
C PRO A 477 -27.33 -3.22 -33.45
N LEU A 478 -26.08 -2.84 -33.71
CA LEU A 478 -25.39 -1.75 -33.02
C LEU A 478 -25.05 -0.63 -34.02
N PRO A 479 -25.39 0.64 -33.72
CA PRO A 479 -25.00 1.73 -34.60
C PRO A 479 -23.48 1.95 -34.56
N VAL A 480 -22.88 2.24 -35.71
CA VAL A 480 -21.43 2.49 -35.83
C VAL A 480 -20.97 3.66 -34.96
N GLY A 481 -21.82 4.66 -34.75
CA GLY A 481 -21.56 5.75 -33.83
C GLY A 481 -21.36 5.27 -32.39
N TYR A 482 -22.13 4.28 -31.94
CA TYR A 482 -21.97 3.68 -30.61
C TYR A 482 -20.68 2.85 -30.52
N LEU A 483 -20.40 2.01 -31.54
CA LEU A 483 -19.17 1.21 -31.59
C LEU A 483 -17.93 2.11 -31.55
N LEU A 484 -17.94 3.20 -32.32
CA LEU A 484 -16.86 4.18 -32.33
C LEU A 484 -16.73 4.93 -30.99
N PHE A 485 -17.85 5.34 -30.38
CA PHE A 485 -17.86 5.96 -29.06
C PHE A 485 -17.24 5.04 -28.00
N ARG A 486 -17.62 3.76 -28.00
CA ARG A 486 -17.07 2.72 -27.13
C ARG A 486 -15.58 2.51 -27.38
N ALA A 487 -15.16 2.43 -28.64
CA ALA A 487 -13.76 2.28 -29.04
C ALA A 487 -12.89 3.43 -28.49
N LEU A 488 -13.31 4.68 -28.68
CA LEU A 488 -12.61 5.85 -28.12
C LEU A 488 -12.58 5.81 -26.58
N THR A 489 -13.67 5.39 -25.94
CA THR A 489 -13.76 5.29 -24.47
C THR A 489 -12.73 4.30 -23.92
N LEU A 490 -12.63 3.13 -24.53
CA LEU A 490 -11.71 2.08 -24.09
C LEU A 490 -10.25 2.44 -24.38
N MET A 491 -9.96 3.07 -25.53
CA MET A 491 -8.62 3.57 -25.84
C MET A 491 -8.15 4.65 -24.85
N ILE A 492 -9.04 5.57 -24.44
CA ILE A 492 -8.73 6.56 -23.39
C ILE A 492 -8.48 5.86 -22.05
N ARG A 493 -9.32 4.88 -21.67
CA ARG A 493 -9.12 4.09 -20.43
C ARG A 493 -7.80 3.28 -20.43
N GLY A 494 -7.33 2.89 -21.62
CA GLY A 494 -6.03 2.24 -21.81
C GLY A 494 -4.83 3.21 -21.78
N THR A 495 -5.05 4.49 -21.50
CA THR A 495 -4.00 5.53 -21.47
C THR A 495 -3.91 6.16 -20.09
N SER A 496 -2.74 6.08 -19.46
CA SER A 496 -2.50 6.65 -18.13
C SER A 496 -2.26 8.16 -18.17
N THR A 497 -1.66 8.66 -19.26
CA THR A 497 -1.39 10.09 -19.47
C THR A 497 -1.21 10.42 -20.95
N CYS A 498 -1.72 11.57 -21.38
CA CYS A 498 -1.50 12.15 -22.71
C CYS A 498 -0.45 13.26 -22.66
N ALA A 499 0.35 13.37 -23.72
CA ALA A 499 1.20 14.54 -23.95
C ALA A 499 0.34 15.77 -24.33
N ILE A 500 0.92 16.97 -24.27
CA ILE A 500 0.25 18.21 -24.70
C ILE A 500 -0.14 18.10 -26.18
N PRO A 501 -1.45 18.18 -26.53
CA PRO A 501 -1.88 18.25 -27.92
C PRO A 501 -1.46 19.57 -28.58
N ARG A 502 -1.51 19.61 -29.92
CA ARG A 502 -1.30 20.87 -30.66
C ARG A 502 -2.27 21.98 -30.24
N GLU A 503 -3.50 21.60 -29.90
CA GLU A 503 -4.51 22.51 -29.37
C GLU A 503 -5.05 22.00 -28.03
N LEU A 504 -4.87 22.77 -26.96
CA LEU A 504 -5.28 22.39 -25.60
C LEU A 504 -6.77 22.07 -25.46
N ARG A 505 -7.61 22.61 -26.36
CA ARG A 505 -9.05 22.33 -26.36
C ARG A 505 -9.36 20.85 -26.55
N TRP A 506 -8.46 20.06 -27.15
CA TRP A 506 -8.63 18.62 -27.36
C TRP A 506 -8.39 17.77 -26.12
N LEU A 507 -7.87 18.36 -25.03
CA LEU A 507 -7.87 17.68 -23.73
C LEU A 507 -9.28 17.63 -23.12
N LEU A 508 -10.21 18.47 -23.56
CA LEU A 508 -11.59 18.40 -23.11
C LEU A 508 -12.32 17.29 -23.86
N ARG A 509 -12.90 16.34 -23.12
CA ARG A 509 -13.48 15.11 -23.69
C ARG A 509 -14.51 15.40 -24.77
N ARG A 510 -15.41 16.38 -24.57
CA ARG A 510 -16.40 16.73 -25.60
C ARG A 510 -15.75 17.11 -26.94
N ASN A 511 -14.71 17.93 -26.93
CA ASN A 511 -14.08 18.44 -28.14
C ASN A 511 -13.32 17.31 -28.83
N PHE A 512 -12.63 16.49 -28.04
CA PHE A 512 -11.95 15.29 -28.54
C PHE A 512 -12.91 14.37 -29.32
N TYR A 513 -14.07 14.05 -28.75
CA TYR A 513 -15.04 13.17 -29.42
C TYR A 513 -15.70 13.83 -30.63
N ILE A 514 -16.24 15.05 -30.46
CA ILE A 514 -16.97 15.75 -31.53
C ILE A 514 -16.05 16.00 -32.73
N GLU A 515 -14.82 16.50 -32.52
CA GLU A 515 -13.89 16.77 -33.62
C GLU A 515 -13.37 15.46 -34.26
N THR A 516 -13.24 14.36 -33.49
CA THR A 516 -12.89 13.03 -34.07
C THR A 516 -13.99 12.55 -35.00
N PHE A 517 -15.26 12.61 -34.57
CA PHE A 517 -16.40 12.24 -35.41
C PHE A 517 -16.51 13.13 -36.64
N ALA A 518 -16.37 14.44 -36.47
CA ALA A 518 -16.43 15.39 -37.59
C ALA A 518 -15.37 15.12 -38.67
N HIS A 519 -14.14 14.74 -38.27
CA HIS A 519 -13.09 14.35 -39.20
C HIS A 519 -13.38 13.04 -39.95
N LEU A 520 -14.23 12.18 -39.40
CA LEU A 520 -14.75 10.97 -40.09
C LEU A 520 -15.97 11.28 -40.98
N GLY A 521 -16.42 12.53 -41.04
CA GLY A 521 -17.65 12.92 -41.73
C GLY A 521 -18.93 12.53 -40.98
N LEU A 522 -18.84 12.29 -39.67
CA LEU A 522 -19.95 11.90 -38.79
C LEU A 522 -20.30 13.04 -37.83
N ASP A 523 -21.58 13.22 -37.52
CA ASP A 523 -22.02 14.23 -36.55
C ASP A 523 -22.39 13.55 -35.22
N LEU A 524 -21.72 13.94 -34.13
CA LEU A 524 -22.00 13.41 -32.80
C LEU A 524 -22.81 14.41 -31.99
N THR A 525 -24.10 14.15 -31.88
CA THR A 525 -25.03 15.02 -31.13
C THR A 525 -25.02 14.69 -29.63
N GLN A 526 -25.43 15.64 -28.80
CA GLN A 526 -25.58 15.40 -27.36
C GLN A 526 -26.59 14.28 -27.04
N THR A 527 -27.70 14.21 -27.80
CA THR A 527 -28.70 13.14 -27.65
C THR A 527 -28.11 11.75 -27.94
N MET A 528 -27.21 11.65 -28.92
CA MET A 528 -26.48 10.39 -29.18
C MET A 528 -25.56 10.03 -28.01
N ILE A 529 -24.82 11.00 -27.45
CA ILE A 529 -23.95 10.78 -26.29
C ILE A 529 -24.77 10.27 -25.09
N GLU A 530 -25.92 10.89 -24.80
CA GLU A 530 -26.84 10.46 -23.74
C GLU A 530 -27.30 9.01 -23.92
N GLU A 531 -27.67 8.61 -25.13
CA GLU A 531 -28.08 7.24 -25.42
C GLU A 531 -26.91 6.25 -25.35
N TYR A 532 -25.73 6.63 -25.84
CA TYR A 532 -24.54 5.77 -25.79
C TYR A 532 -24.07 5.55 -24.35
N LEU A 533 -24.10 6.58 -23.50
CA LEU A 533 -23.82 6.46 -22.06
C LEU A 533 -24.82 5.53 -21.37
N ARG A 534 -26.11 5.64 -21.69
CA ARG A 534 -27.15 4.76 -21.14
C ARG A 534 -26.95 3.31 -21.58
N ARG A 535 -26.58 3.09 -22.85
CA ARG A 535 -26.30 1.76 -23.39
C ARG A 535 -25.06 1.14 -22.74
N GLU A 536 -23.99 1.91 -22.56
CA GLU A 536 -22.81 1.48 -21.81
C GLU A 536 -23.16 1.11 -20.37
N ALA A 537 -23.97 1.91 -19.68
CA ALA A 537 -24.41 1.60 -18.33
C ALA A 537 -25.19 0.28 -18.28
N ARG A 538 -26.13 0.04 -19.21
CA ARG A 538 -26.87 -1.24 -19.29
C ARG A 538 -25.95 -2.43 -19.56
N PHE A 539 -25.00 -2.28 -20.49
CA PHE A 539 -24.02 -3.34 -20.79
C PHE A 539 -23.14 -3.63 -19.57
N MET A 540 -22.63 -2.60 -18.90
CA MET A 540 -21.81 -2.75 -17.70
C MET A 540 -22.62 -3.34 -16.54
N SER A 541 -23.91 -3.01 -16.39
CA SER A 541 -24.76 -3.64 -15.39
C SER A 541 -24.89 -5.15 -15.61
N PHE A 542 -25.07 -5.56 -16.87
CA PHE A 542 -25.09 -6.98 -17.24
C PHE A 542 -23.73 -7.66 -16.98
N ALA A 543 -22.63 -7.04 -17.39
CA ALA A 543 -21.29 -7.61 -17.21
C ALA A 543 -20.88 -7.73 -15.74
N LEU A 544 -21.25 -6.75 -14.90
CA LEU A 544 -20.91 -6.71 -13.48
C LEU A 544 -21.93 -7.44 -12.59
N GLY A 545 -23.14 -7.73 -13.09
CA GLY A 545 -24.22 -8.33 -12.30
C GLY A 545 -24.82 -7.41 -11.23
N ARG A 546 -24.70 -6.09 -11.40
CA ARG A 546 -25.25 -5.06 -10.49
C ARG A 546 -25.63 -3.82 -11.27
N ASP A 547 -26.53 -3.01 -10.74
CA ASP A 547 -26.90 -1.76 -11.41
C ASP A 547 -25.74 -0.76 -11.42
N VAL A 548 -25.38 -0.32 -12.63
CA VAL A 548 -24.42 0.77 -12.88
C VAL A 548 -25.19 2.01 -13.26
N GLU A 549 -25.01 3.08 -12.50
CA GLU A 549 -25.64 4.36 -12.81
C GLU A 549 -25.09 4.95 -14.12
N THR A 550 -25.99 5.53 -14.90
CA THR A 550 -25.59 6.24 -16.12
C THR A 550 -24.86 7.52 -15.74
N ILE A 551 -23.65 7.72 -16.28
CA ILE A 551 -22.88 8.95 -16.09
C ILE A 551 -23.71 10.13 -16.62
N HIS A 552 -23.86 11.17 -15.81
CA HIS A 552 -24.58 12.37 -16.22
C HIS A 552 -23.84 13.06 -17.37
N THR A 553 -24.54 13.35 -18.47
CA THR A 553 -23.92 13.87 -19.70
C THR A 553 -23.16 15.16 -19.49
N SER A 554 -23.64 16.07 -18.62
CA SER A 554 -22.91 17.31 -18.35
C SER A 554 -21.54 17.05 -17.70
N LEU A 555 -21.45 16.08 -16.78
CA LEU A 555 -20.19 15.68 -16.16
C LEU A 555 -19.26 15.08 -17.22
N TRP A 556 -19.79 14.17 -18.03
CA TRP A 556 -19.02 13.52 -19.10
C TRP A 556 -18.44 14.54 -20.11
N LEU A 557 -19.22 15.58 -20.48
CA LEU A 557 -18.80 16.63 -21.41
C LEU A 557 -17.71 17.55 -20.83
N GLU A 558 -17.66 17.71 -19.52
CA GLU A 558 -16.71 18.55 -18.80
C GLU A 558 -15.42 17.81 -18.39
N GLU A 559 -15.45 16.49 -18.37
CA GLU A 559 -14.27 15.66 -18.08
C GLU A 559 -13.13 15.93 -19.07
N ARG A 560 -11.90 15.82 -18.55
CA ARG A 560 -10.67 15.99 -19.32
C ARG A 560 -9.99 14.64 -19.54
N LEU A 561 -9.25 14.53 -20.64
CA LEU A 561 -8.32 13.43 -20.85
C LEU A 561 -7.18 13.57 -19.84
N PRO A 562 -6.68 12.47 -19.25
CA PRO A 562 -5.52 12.51 -18.37
C PRO A 562 -4.32 13.02 -19.16
N SER A 563 -3.54 13.94 -18.58
CA SER A 563 -2.42 14.57 -19.28
C SER A 563 -1.26 14.96 -18.37
N GLU A 564 -0.12 15.25 -18.97
CA GLU A 564 1.06 15.75 -18.25
C GLU A 564 0.82 17.08 -17.51
N LEU A 565 -0.26 17.82 -17.83
CA LEU A 565 -0.68 18.99 -17.06
C LEU A 565 -1.18 18.62 -15.66
N ASP A 566 -1.71 17.42 -15.47
CA ASP A 566 -2.23 16.97 -14.17
C ASP A 566 -1.08 16.85 -13.17
N LEU A 567 0.06 16.32 -13.59
CA LEU A 567 1.29 16.28 -12.80
C LEU A 567 1.76 17.70 -12.43
N GLN A 568 1.79 18.62 -13.39
CA GLN A 568 2.20 20.01 -13.15
C GLN A 568 1.27 20.72 -12.17
N ALA A 569 -0.04 20.54 -12.33
CA ALA A 569 -1.06 21.10 -11.43
C ALA A 569 -0.91 20.52 -10.02
N HIS A 570 -0.70 19.21 -9.90
CA HIS A 570 -0.50 18.53 -8.63
C HIS A 570 0.75 19.03 -7.91
N ILE A 571 1.91 19.07 -8.59
CA ILE A 571 3.16 19.61 -8.03
C ILE A 571 2.98 21.08 -7.58
N THR A 572 2.30 21.89 -8.38
CA THR A 572 2.02 23.30 -8.04
C THR A 572 1.15 23.42 -6.78
N SER A 573 0.13 22.57 -6.66
CA SER A 573 -0.73 22.51 -5.49
C SER A 573 0.03 22.04 -4.23
N GLU A 574 0.88 21.03 -4.33
CA GLU A 574 1.73 20.57 -3.24
C GLU A 574 2.71 21.65 -2.77
N LEU A 575 3.32 22.37 -3.71
CA LEU A 575 4.22 23.50 -3.42
C LEU A 575 3.48 24.62 -2.67
N ALA A 576 2.28 24.97 -3.11
CA ALA A 576 1.45 25.97 -2.44
C ALA A 576 1.11 25.53 -1.00
N ALA A 577 0.68 24.29 -0.82
CA ALA A 577 0.34 23.75 0.51
C ALA A 577 1.56 23.74 1.46
N ARG A 578 2.75 23.37 0.97
CA ARG A 578 3.99 23.42 1.76
C ARG A 578 4.38 24.85 2.12
N ASN A 579 4.24 25.81 1.19
CA ASN A 579 4.52 27.21 1.47
C ASN A 579 3.59 27.79 2.56
N ASP A 580 2.32 27.39 2.54
CA ASP A 580 1.36 27.75 3.60
C ASP A 580 1.73 27.12 4.94
N GLN A 581 2.21 25.87 4.95
CA GLN A 581 2.68 25.21 6.18
C GLN A 581 3.90 25.93 6.77
N VAL A 582 4.92 26.21 5.95
CA VAL A 582 6.12 26.96 6.38
C VAL A 582 5.73 28.33 6.95
N SER A 583 4.75 28.99 6.33
CA SER A 583 4.25 30.28 6.82
C SER A 583 3.60 30.15 8.21
N ARG A 584 2.81 29.10 8.45
CA ARG A 584 2.24 28.80 9.77
C ARG A 584 3.31 28.50 10.82
N ASP A 585 4.28 27.65 10.48
CA ASP A 585 5.36 27.25 11.39
C ASP A 585 6.24 28.45 11.77
N LEU A 586 6.49 29.36 10.80
CA LEU A 586 7.20 30.60 11.05
C LEU A 586 6.43 31.52 12.02
N ILE A 587 5.12 31.68 11.82
CA ILE A 587 4.27 32.48 12.74
C ILE A 587 4.31 31.86 14.16
N GLN A 588 4.20 30.54 14.28
CA GLN A 588 4.27 29.85 15.55
C GLN A 588 5.63 30.04 16.23
N SER A 589 6.73 29.90 15.47
CA SER A 589 8.10 30.05 15.98
C SER A 589 8.36 31.50 16.44
N VAL A 590 7.89 32.50 15.69
CA VAL A 590 7.97 33.91 16.09
C VAL A 590 7.20 34.14 17.39
N GLY A 591 5.99 33.58 17.53
CA GLY A 591 5.22 33.66 18.77
C GLY A 591 5.95 33.04 19.98
N GLN A 592 6.59 31.87 19.78
CA GLN A 592 7.42 31.23 20.82
C GLN A 592 8.63 32.10 21.21
N ILE A 593 9.29 32.73 20.24
CA ILE A 593 10.40 33.66 20.51
C ILE A 593 9.93 34.88 21.30
N GLU A 594 8.76 35.44 20.97
CA GLU A 594 8.18 36.56 21.72
C GLU A 594 7.77 36.17 23.15
N GLU A 595 7.29 34.95 23.36
CA GLU A 595 7.00 34.40 24.68
C GLU A 595 8.28 34.19 25.50
N MET A 596 9.28 33.50 24.94
CA MET A 596 10.59 33.31 25.59
C MET A 596 11.27 34.65 25.91
N SER A 597 11.12 35.65 25.03
CA SER A 597 11.65 36.99 25.28
C SER A 597 10.96 37.69 26.46
N ARG A 598 9.64 37.51 26.62
CA ARG A 598 8.89 38.01 27.79
C ARG A 598 9.31 37.29 29.07
N GLU A 599 9.49 35.97 29.04
CA GLU A 599 9.98 35.20 30.19
C GLU A 599 11.39 35.61 30.59
N LEU A 600 12.31 35.78 29.62
CA LEU A 600 13.66 36.26 29.88
C LEU A 600 13.68 37.66 30.50
N ALA A 601 12.78 38.55 30.06
CA ALA A 601 12.63 39.87 30.67
C ALA A 601 12.18 39.77 32.14
N GLN A 602 11.18 38.92 32.44
CA GLN A 602 10.72 38.68 33.81
C GLN A 602 11.80 38.06 34.70
N ILE A 603 12.58 37.11 34.18
CA ILE A 603 13.72 36.52 34.90
C ILE A 603 14.79 37.59 35.17
N GLY A 604 15.04 38.47 34.20
CA GLY A 604 15.92 39.63 34.35
C GLY A 604 15.47 40.55 35.49
N GLU A 605 14.19 40.94 35.51
CA GLU A 605 13.60 41.76 36.58
C GLU A 605 13.70 41.07 37.95
N HIS A 606 13.43 39.77 38.03
CA HIS A 606 13.53 39.00 39.27
C HIS A 606 14.98 38.90 39.77
N ARG A 607 15.94 38.70 38.86
CA ARG A 607 17.37 38.69 39.19
C ARG A 607 17.81 40.04 39.74
N ASP A 608 17.38 41.14 39.13
CA ASP A 608 17.72 42.49 39.58
C ASP A 608 17.11 42.81 40.95
N ASP A 609 15.91 42.29 41.25
CA ASP A 609 15.32 42.37 42.58
C ASP A 609 16.10 41.57 43.64
N LEU A 610 16.46 40.33 43.32
CA LEU A 610 17.23 39.48 44.24
C LEU A 610 18.63 40.07 44.50
N SER A 611 19.27 40.66 43.49
CA SER A 611 20.55 41.35 43.65
C SER A 611 20.43 42.53 44.63
N ARG A 612 19.37 43.33 44.53
CA ARG A 612 19.09 44.42 45.47
C ARG A 612 18.90 43.89 46.91
N GLN A 613 18.15 42.79 47.08
CA GLN A 613 17.97 42.17 48.40
C GLN A 613 19.30 41.67 48.98
N ILE A 614 20.17 41.05 48.17
CA ILE A 614 21.49 40.59 48.61
C ILE A 614 22.35 41.77 49.08
N ASP A 615 22.36 42.88 48.33
CA ASP A 615 23.10 44.08 48.72
C ASP A 615 22.58 44.68 50.03
N GLU A 616 21.25 44.71 50.22
CA GLU A 616 20.62 45.12 51.48
C GLU A 616 21.01 44.20 52.66
N PHE A 617 20.99 42.88 52.46
CA PHE A 617 21.41 41.91 53.47
C PHE A 617 22.90 42.03 53.80
N ALA A 618 23.75 42.25 52.81
CA ALA A 618 25.18 42.46 53.01
C ALA A 618 25.44 43.72 53.86
N HIS A 619 24.76 44.82 53.56
CA HIS A 619 24.83 46.04 54.35
C HIS A 619 24.35 45.81 55.80
N ARG A 620 23.21 45.12 55.97
CA ARG A 620 22.65 44.79 57.29
C ARG A 620 23.59 43.90 58.12
N ASN A 621 24.22 42.92 57.49
CA ASN A 621 25.20 42.05 58.14
C ASN A 621 26.43 42.83 58.59
N GLN A 622 26.93 43.75 57.77
CA GLN A 622 28.05 44.61 58.15
C GLN A 622 27.70 45.50 59.36
N GLU A 623 26.48 46.06 59.41
CA GLU A 623 26.00 46.80 60.59
C GLU A 623 25.94 45.92 61.85
N LEU A 624 25.45 44.68 61.71
CA LEU A 624 25.37 43.73 62.81
C LEU A 624 26.76 43.29 63.29
N GLU A 625 27.71 43.06 62.39
CA GLU A 625 29.10 42.73 62.74
C GLU A 625 29.75 43.86 63.55
N VAL A 626 29.53 45.11 63.16
CA VAL A 626 29.99 46.28 63.94
C VAL A 626 29.35 46.28 65.33
N GLN A 627 28.04 46.06 65.44
CA GLN A 627 27.36 45.98 66.74
C GLN A 627 27.87 44.83 67.61
N VAL A 628 28.11 43.65 67.03
CA VAL A 628 28.68 42.50 67.75
C VAL A 628 30.08 42.80 68.25
N GLN A 629 30.89 43.50 67.45
CA GLN A 629 32.23 43.91 67.84
C GLN A 629 32.18 44.94 68.99
N GLU A 630 31.28 45.93 68.92
CA GLU A 630 31.04 46.90 70.00
C GLU A 630 30.58 46.22 71.29
N LEU A 631 29.61 45.31 71.21
CA LEU A 631 29.15 44.50 72.34
C LEU A 631 30.29 43.62 72.90
N GLY A 632 31.13 43.04 72.03
CA GLY A 632 32.31 42.28 72.42
C GLY A 632 33.31 43.11 73.22
N VAL A 633 33.53 44.36 72.82
CA VAL A 633 34.35 45.32 73.58
C VAL A 633 33.72 45.62 74.94
N GLN A 634 32.41 45.88 74.99
CA GLN A 634 31.68 46.14 76.24
C GLN A 634 31.73 44.95 77.20
N VAL A 635 31.52 43.73 76.71
CA VAL A 635 31.63 42.49 77.49
C VAL A 635 33.07 42.26 77.97
N GLY A 636 34.06 42.55 77.12
CA GLY A 636 35.47 42.53 77.48
C GLY A 636 35.77 43.47 78.65
N MET A 637 35.30 44.72 78.57
CA MET A 637 35.42 45.72 79.64
C MET A 637 34.70 45.29 80.92
N ALA A 638 33.50 44.71 80.81
CA ALA A 638 32.76 44.21 81.97
C ALA A 638 33.50 43.06 82.65
N ARG A 639 34.09 42.14 81.89
CA ARG A 639 34.90 41.03 82.44
C ARG A 639 36.18 41.53 83.12
N THR A 640 36.88 42.52 82.58
CA THR A 640 38.03 43.12 83.26
C THR A 640 37.63 43.86 84.53
N ALA A 641 36.50 44.56 84.53
CA ALA A 641 35.95 45.18 85.73
C ALA A 641 35.54 44.15 86.80
N GLU A 642 34.93 43.03 86.39
CA GLU A 642 34.61 41.90 87.27
C GLU A 642 35.88 41.28 87.86
N ARG A 643 36.89 41.04 87.03
CA ARG A 643 38.18 40.48 87.45
C ARG A 643 38.91 41.40 88.42
N ALA A 644 38.95 42.70 88.12
CA ALA A 644 39.52 43.71 89.02
C ALA A 644 38.74 43.78 90.36
N SER A 645 37.42 43.63 90.33
CA SER A 645 36.59 43.57 91.55
C SER A 645 36.86 42.31 92.37
N ARG A 646 37.04 41.15 91.71
CA ARG A 646 37.45 39.88 92.33
C ARG A 646 38.84 39.98 92.94
N ASP A 647 39.82 40.50 92.21
CA ASP A 647 41.20 40.67 92.71
C ASP A 647 41.25 41.62 93.91
N LYS A 648 40.43 42.67 93.89
CA LYS A 648 40.26 43.61 95.03
C LYS A 648 39.55 42.94 96.21
N LEU A 649 38.58 42.07 95.96
CA LEU A 649 37.94 41.26 97.01
C LEU A 649 38.95 40.29 97.65
N ASP A 650 39.75 39.60 96.83
CA ASP A 650 40.78 38.67 97.27
C ASP A 650 41.91 39.40 98.02
N SER A 651 42.28 40.61 97.62
CA SER A 651 43.26 41.43 98.35
C SER A 651 42.72 41.88 99.71
N VAL A 652 41.43 42.20 99.81
CA VAL A 652 40.78 42.54 101.09
C VAL A 652 40.73 41.32 102.00
N ILE A 653 40.29 40.15 101.49
CA ILE A 653 40.21 38.90 102.24
C ILE A 653 41.59 38.44 102.74
N ASN A 654 42.65 38.68 101.96
CA ASN A 654 44.01 38.28 102.32
C ASN A 654 44.80 39.35 103.09
N SER A 655 44.25 40.54 103.32
CA SER A 655 44.94 41.60 104.05
C SER A 655 45.17 41.24 105.53
N THR A 656 46.30 41.70 106.07
CA THR A 656 46.67 41.58 107.48
C THR A 656 45.63 42.22 108.40
N THR A 657 44.96 43.29 107.98
CA THR A 657 43.87 43.94 108.72
C THR A 657 42.60 43.07 108.76
N TRP A 658 42.26 42.39 107.67
CA TRP A 658 41.18 41.40 107.67
C TRP A 658 41.55 40.23 108.59
N ARG A 659 42.72 39.61 108.42
CA ARG A 659 43.15 38.50 109.29
C ARG A 659 43.26 38.90 110.78
N ALA A 660 43.73 40.11 111.10
CA ALA A 660 43.85 40.61 112.47
C ALA A 660 42.50 40.96 113.13
N THR A 661 41.48 41.35 112.35
CA THR A 661 40.12 41.60 112.87
C THR A 661 39.27 40.34 112.97
N GLN A 662 39.79 39.16 112.60
CA GLN A 662 39.06 37.88 112.65
C GLN A 662 38.50 37.54 114.06
N PRO A 663 39.21 37.78 115.18
CA PRO A 663 38.64 37.55 116.51
C PRO A 663 37.49 38.51 116.80
N ILE A 664 37.63 39.80 116.44
CA ILE A 664 36.61 40.84 116.66
C ILE A 664 35.36 40.57 115.81
N ARG A 665 35.53 40.06 114.59
CA ARG A 665 34.42 39.67 113.70
C ARG A 665 33.74 38.37 114.13
N SER A 666 34.46 37.48 114.82
CA SER A 666 33.86 36.31 115.50
C SER A 666 33.06 36.72 116.75
N VAL A 667 33.47 37.78 117.46
CA VAL A 667 32.75 38.36 118.60
C VAL A 667 31.53 39.15 118.14
N PHE A 668 31.63 39.97 117.08
CA PHE A 668 30.47 40.60 116.46
C PHE A 668 29.51 39.58 115.82
N GLY A 669 30.03 38.47 115.28
CA GLY A 669 29.22 37.34 114.82
C GLY A 669 28.48 36.61 115.96
N ARG A 670 29.04 36.59 117.19
CA ARG A 670 28.37 36.08 118.39
C ARG A 670 27.38 37.08 119.00
N ILE A 671 27.68 38.38 118.98
CA ILE A 671 26.78 39.45 119.45
C ILE A 671 25.58 39.61 118.50
N LYS A 672 25.77 39.49 117.19
CA LYS A 672 24.67 39.51 116.18
C LYS A 672 23.83 38.22 116.16
N ARG A 673 24.26 37.16 116.87
CA ARG A 673 23.47 35.95 117.16
C ARG A 673 22.79 35.99 118.54
N LEU A 674 23.11 36.97 119.39
CA LEU A 674 22.38 37.27 120.64
C LEU A 674 21.40 38.45 120.49
N SER A 675 21.33 39.05 119.29
CA SER A 675 20.33 40.04 118.88
C SER A 675 19.55 39.63 117.62
N LYS A 676 19.34 38.32 117.44
CA LYS A 676 18.36 37.78 116.50
C LYS A 676 17.44 36.80 117.19
#